data_AF-A0A7T8KDW4-F1
#
_entry.id   AF-A0A7T8KDW4-F1
#
_cell.length_a   1.000
_cell.length_b   1.000
_cell.length_c   1.000
_cell.angle_alpha   90.00
_cell.angle_beta   90.00
_cell.angle_gamma   90.00
#
_symmetry.space_group_name_H-M   'P 1'
#
loop_
_entity.id
_entity.type
_entity.pdbx_description
1 polymer ?
#
loop_
_entity_poly.entity_id
_entity_poly.type
_entity_poly.pdbx_seq_one_letter_code
_entity_poly.pdbx_strand_id
1 'polypeptide(L)'
;MQGFYSLEKPGDFFNIVDVHYLAAMIQPGGGRNDIPQRLKRHFVLINCTLPTDAAIDKIFGTVVNGHYNEAKLFTPEVCELALKLVPLTRELWSRTKLKMLPTPAKFHYNFNLRDLSRIWLGMIGTLPTVVNTIPILMGLWRHEMTRVIADRFIADTDKEWFDIELLNEYAEFIQEPRYFVDFMRDAPEPTGEEVEDADMELPKIYEPIESFKYFLDQYNEFIRGSDMDLVFFPDAIIHLIKISRVIRNPGGNLMLVGVGGSGKQSLTKLATFIAGYKTFQITMTRSYNVGNFLEDLKGKGTTFLFTDNDIKEEAFLEYVNNILASGLVSNLFTRDEQSEIVTELIPIMKRECPKVPPTPENVMQLFVDRVKVNLHVILCFSPIGEKFRSRALKFPGLISDALVSVATHFLGDCNFECSSETRRQLFKAMAQVQDSVSQACTNYFTKFRRSTHVTPKEVYQKKEEDIGDMSRRMNSGLGKLQEASNAVEILKEELNVMETHLRDANKKAEEVLAESEKIKESVKKVKDKAEKIVTDIAYEKGLAEEKLEAAKPALEEAEEALNTIKPANIATVRKLGRPPHLIMRVMDCVIILFRKRLSNIAPDPTVPSPKPSWSEALKMMASTSFLSHLLNFPKDTINDEMVELLEPYLTMEDYNMTTAKRVCGDVAGLLCWTKAMAFFFGVNKEVLPLKINLAFQEARLRSANRDLTRAELTLFQKENELAHVKKLYCSAVKEKQKSRLRRKFVEENVCCFNAHQRSLWGKAA
;
A
#
# COMPACT_ATOMS: atom_id res chain seq x y z
N MET A 1 18.64 -86.39 -23.05
CA MET A 1 18.65 -85.17 -23.88
C MET A 1 19.24 -84.05 -23.04
N GLN A 2 20.38 -83.50 -23.46
CA GLN A 2 21.01 -82.33 -22.80
C GLN A 2 20.51 -81.08 -23.53
N GLY A 3 19.45 -80.47 -23.02
CA GLY A 3 18.77 -79.38 -23.71
C GLY A 3 17.50 -78.94 -23.01
N PHE A 4 16.86 -77.90 -23.54
CA PHE A 4 15.62 -77.34 -23.00
C PHE A 4 14.71 -76.85 -24.12
N TYR A 5 13.41 -76.78 -23.84
CA TYR A 5 12.45 -76.20 -24.76
C TYR A 5 12.41 -74.68 -24.60
N SER A 6 12.32 -73.97 -25.73
CA SER A 6 12.14 -72.53 -25.72
C SER A 6 10.81 -72.15 -25.08
N LEU A 7 10.85 -71.22 -24.11
CA LEU A 7 9.64 -70.62 -23.54
C LEU A 7 9.05 -69.55 -24.48
N GLU A 8 9.86 -68.95 -25.35
CA GLU A 8 9.41 -67.93 -26.31
C GLU A 8 8.79 -68.54 -27.57
N LYS A 9 9.28 -69.72 -27.98
CA LYS A 9 8.81 -70.46 -29.16
C LYS A 9 8.40 -71.88 -28.77
N PRO A 10 7.14 -72.09 -28.38
CA PRO A 10 6.67 -73.40 -27.95
C PRO A 10 6.92 -74.46 -29.03
N GLY A 11 7.65 -75.51 -28.69
CA GLY A 11 7.97 -76.63 -29.60
C GLY A 11 9.41 -76.68 -30.08
N ASP A 12 10.16 -75.57 -29.98
CA ASP A 12 11.58 -75.55 -30.33
C ASP A 12 12.44 -76.15 -29.20
N PHE A 13 13.23 -77.18 -29.50
CA PHE A 13 14.16 -77.81 -28.56
C PHE A 13 15.60 -77.35 -28.85
N PHE A 14 16.23 -76.73 -27.85
CA PHE A 14 17.64 -76.33 -27.91
C PHE A 14 18.53 -77.40 -27.30
N ASN A 15 19.52 -77.86 -28.06
CA ASN A 15 20.58 -78.74 -27.57
C ASN A 15 21.71 -77.91 -26.94
N ILE A 16 22.18 -78.32 -25.77
CA ILE A 16 23.37 -77.75 -25.11
C ILE A 16 24.55 -78.68 -25.39
N VAL A 17 25.64 -78.14 -25.94
CA VAL A 17 26.88 -78.87 -26.26
C VAL A 17 28.05 -78.17 -25.57
N ASP A 18 28.93 -78.95 -24.93
CA ASP A 18 30.20 -78.52 -24.33
C ASP A 18 30.13 -77.37 -23.29
N VAL A 19 29.20 -77.46 -22.33
CA VAL A 19 29.08 -76.48 -21.22
C VAL A 19 29.49 -77.09 -19.89
N HIS A 20 30.30 -76.35 -19.12
CA HIS A 20 30.64 -76.67 -17.74
C HIS A 20 29.93 -75.71 -16.78
N TYR A 21 29.40 -76.22 -15.68
CA TYR A 21 28.70 -75.43 -14.67
C TYR A 21 29.52 -75.35 -13.38
N LEU A 22 29.74 -74.13 -12.89
CA LEU A 22 30.25 -73.85 -11.56
C LEU A 22 29.26 -72.91 -10.86
N ALA A 23 28.89 -73.24 -9.62
CA ALA A 23 27.96 -72.45 -8.83
C ALA A 23 28.41 -72.40 -7.37
N ALA A 24 28.10 -71.30 -6.69
CA ALA A 24 28.33 -71.11 -5.27
C ALA A 24 27.03 -70.69 -4.60
N MET A 25 26.79 -71.21 -3.39
CA MET A 25 25.68 -70.80 -2.55
C MET A 25 26.14 -70.62 -1.11
N ILE A 26 25.44 -69.78 -0.36
CA ILE A 26 25.67 -69.65 1.08
C ILE A 26 25.12 -70.91 1.77
N GLN A 27 25.70 -71.28 2.91
CA GLN A 27 25.25 -72.43 3.69
C GLN A 27 23.73 -72.37 3.96
N PRO A 28 22.96 -73.41 3.61
CA PRO A 28 21.51 -73.45 3.81
C PRO A 28 21.17 -73.57 5.30
N GLY A 29 20.07 -72.94 5.72
CA GLY A 29 19.64 -72.85 7.12
C GLY A 29 19.48 -71.42 7.63
N GLY A 30 19.00 -71.25 8.87
CA GLY A 30 18.88 -69.93 9.52
C GLY A 30 17.95 -68.93 8.79
N GLY A 31 16.96 -69.42 8.03
CA GLY A 31 16.05 -68.60 7.23
C GLY A 31 16.45 -68.45 5.75
N ARG A 32 17.55 -69.07 5.31
CA ARG A 32 17.97 -69.12 3.89
C ARG A 32 17.39 -70.33 3.17
N ASN A 33 17.01 -70.14 1.91
CA ASN A 33 16.46 -71.18 1.06
C ASN A 33 17.55 -72.19 0.64
N ASP A 34 17.18 -73.46 0.60
CA ASP A 34 18.00 -74.53 0.07
C ASP A 34 17.65 -74.81 -1.41
N ILE A 35 18.58 -75.37 -2.17
CA ILE A 35 18.34 -75.75 -3.56
C ILE A 35 17.65 -77.12 -3.65
N PRO A 36 16.81 -77.37 -4.68
CA PRO A 36 16.11 -78.65 -4.83
C PRO A 36 17.08 -79.84 -4.89
N GLN A 37 16.73 -80.95 -4.21
CA GLN A 37 17.56 -82.17 -4.18
C GLN A 37 17.83 -82.76 -5.58
N ARG A 38 16.89 -82.61 -6.52
CA ARG A 38 17.08 -83.03 -7.92
C ARG A 38 18.24 -82.31 -8.58
N LEU A 39 18.40 -81.01 -8.30
CA LEU A 39 19.51 -80.21 -8.81
C LEU A 39 20.82 -80.60 -8.12
N LYS A 40 20.80 -80.82 -6.80
CA LYS A 40 21.99 -81.23 -6.02
C LYS A 40 22.65 -82.50 -6.57
N ARG A 41 21.87 -83.45 -7.08
CA ARG A 41 22.41 -84.69 -7.69
C ARG A 41 23.36 -84.44 -8.86
N HIS A 42 23.20 -83.30 -9.56
CA HIS A 42 24.02 -82.94 -10.71
C HIS A 42 25.31 -82.19 -10.33
N PHE A 43 25.46 -81.78 -9.07
CA PHE A 43 26.61 -81.03 -8.59
C PHE A 43 27.41 -81.81 -7.55
N VAL A 44 28.73 -81.67 -7.58
CA VAL A 44 29.59 -82.05 -6.46
C VAL A 44 29.58 -80.88 -5.48
N LEU A 45 29.04 -81.11 -4.28
CA LEU A 45 28.98 -80.09 -3.24
C LEU A 45 30.28 -80.06 -2.45
N ILE A 46 30.99 -78.93 -2.50
CA ILE A 46 32.21 -78.68 -1.73
C ILE A 46 31.91 -77.60 -0.70
N ASN A 47 32.14 -77.92 0.57
CA ASN A 47 31.98 -76.93 1.64
C ASN A 47 33.24 -76.06 1.75
N CYS A 48 33.11 -74.76 1.52
CA CYS A 48 34.20 -73.80 1.66
C CYS A 48 34.16 -73.18 3.06
N THR A 49 35.02 -73.65 3.96
CA THR A 49 35.15 -73.11 5.31
C THR A 49 36.00 -71.84 5.34
N LEU A 50 35.88 -71.06 6.41
CA LEU A 50 36.77 -69.91 6.61
C LEU A 50 38.24 -70.37 6.67
N PRO A 51 39.19 -69.58 6.12
CA PRO A 51 40.61 -69.85 6.24
C PRO A 51 41.03 -69.85 7.72
N THR A 52 42.11 -70.56 8.03
CA THR A 52 42.70 -70.56 9.36
C THR A 52 43.31 -69.20 9.69
N ASP A 53 43.39 -68.87 10.97
CA ASP A 53 43.97 -67.60 11.45
C ASP A 53 45.39 -67.35 10.90
N ALA A 54 46.23 -68.39 10.87
CA ALA A 54 47.57 -68.31 10.29
C ALA A 54 47.56 -68.02 8.78
N ALA A 55 46.56 -68.52 8.04
CA ALA A 55 46.40 -68.21 6.63
C ALA A 55 45.93 -66.77 6.42
N ILE A 56 45.01 -66.28 7.26
CA ILE A 56 44.54 -64.89 7.26
C ILE A 56 45.72 -63.94 7.51
N ASP A 57 46.51 -64.19 8.56
CA ASP A 57 47.67 -63.39 8.92
C ASP A 57 48.73 -63.40 7.81
N LYS A 58 48.94 -64.55 7.14
CA LYS A 58 49.85 -64.63 6.00
C LYS A 58 49.35 -63.83 4.79
N ILE A 59 48.06 -63.95 4.45
CA ILE A 59 47.47 -63.24 3.30
C ILE A 59 47.61 -61.73 3.52
N PHE A 60 47.11 -61.21 4.63
CA PHE A 60 47.18 -59.76 4.89
C PHE A 60 48.62 -59.30 5.17
N GLY A 61 49.45 -60.11 5.82
CA GLY A 61 50.87 -59.82 6.02
C GLY A 61 51.65 -59.67 4.72
N THR A 62 51.38 -60.50 3.70
CA THR A 62 52.01 -60.33 2.37
C THR A 62 51.59 -59.04 1.69
N VAL A 63 50.33 -58.63 1.83
CA VAL A 63 49.83 -57.38 1.26
C VAL A 63 50.45 -56.18 1.97
N VAL A 64 50.52 -56.21 3.30
CA VAL A 64 51.13 -55.15 4.13
C VAL A 64 52.61 -54.99 3.82
N ASN A 65 53.37 -56.08 3.75
CA ASN A 65 54.78 -56.05 3.35
C ASN A 65 55.01 -55.53 1.92
N GLY A 66 54.05 -55.75 1.00
CA GLY A 66 54.11 -55.22 -0.35
C GLY A 66 53.92 -53.69 -0.42
N HIS A 67 53.29 -53.11 0.60
CA HIS A 67 53.05 -51.66 0.67
C HIS A 67 54.03 -50.94 1.60
N TYR A 68 54.08 -51.34 2.87
CA TYR A 68 54.98 -50.79 3.87
C TYR A 68 56.34 -51.48 3.73
N ASN A 69 57.15 -50.95 2.82
CA ASN A 69 58.50 -51.42 2.56
C ASN A 69 59.43 -50.21 2.44
N GLU A 70 60.69 -50.39 2.86
CA GLU A 70 61.76 -49.41 2.72
C GLU A 70 61.98 -49.03 1.24
N ALA A 71 61.75 -49.95 0.30
CA ALA A 71 61.80 -49.68 -1.13
C ALA A 71 60.77 -48.64 -1.61
N LYS A 72 59.68 -48.44 -0.86
CA LYS A 72 58.66 -47.40 -1.06
C LYS A 72 58.86 -46.19 -0.15
N LEU A 73 60.05 -46.04 0.45
CA LEU A 73 60.45 -44.91 1.31
C LEU A 73 59.69 -44.80 2.64
N PHE A 74 59.10 -45.88 3.14
CA PHE A 74 58.54 -45.92 4.50
C PHE A 74 59.66 -46.09 5.54
N THR A 75 59.50 -45.49 6.72
CA THR A 75 60.45 -45.63 7.83
C THR A 75 60.42 -47.06 8.40
N PRO A 76 61.57 -47.62 8.84
CA PRO A 76 61.64 -49.00 9.31
C PRO A 76 60.74 -49.25 10.52
N GLU A 77 60.59 -48.25 11.40
CA GLU A 77 59.70 -48.29 12.56
C GLU A 77 58.22 -48.46 12.16
N VAL A 78 57.78 -47.76 11.10
CA VAL A 78 56.42 -47.85 10.56
C VAL A 78 56.19 -49.22 9.91
N CYS A 79 57.18 -49.74 9.18
CA CYS A 79 57.11 -51.07 8.56
C CYS A 79 56.97 -52.19 9.60
N GLU A 80 57.77 -52.16 10.67
CA GLU A 80 57.70 -53.15 11.75
C GLU A 80 56.36 -53.10 12.49
N LEU A 81 55.84 -51.90 12.77
CA LEU A 81 54.56 -51.72 13.41
C LEU A 81 53.40 -52.19 12.52
N ALA A 82 53.41 -51.87 11.23
CA ALA A 82 52.38 -52.30 10.28
C ALA A 82 52.23 -53.83 10.24
N LEU A 83 53.34 -54.57 10.33
CA LEU A 83 53.30 -56.04 10.43
C LEU A 83 52.69 -56.54 11.74
N LYS A 84 52.97 -55.89 12.87
CA LYS A 84 52.37 -56.21 14.17
C LYS A 84 50.87 -55.95 14.20
N LEU A 85 50.38 -54.98 13.43
CA LEU A 85 48.96 -54.65 13.33
C LEU A 85 48.11 -55.73 12.63
N VAL A 86 48.71 -56.61 11.81
CA VAL A 86 48.00 -57.70 11.12
C VAL A 86 47.30 -58.67 12.08
N PRO A 87 48.03 -59.40 12.95
CA PRO A 87 47.41 -60.33 13.89
C PRO A 87 46.51 -59.60 14.89
N LEU A 88 46.85 -58.37 15.27
CA LEU A 88 46.06 -57.53 16.15
C LEU A 88 44.67 -57.24 15.57
N THR A 89 44.63 -56.80 14.31
CA THR A 89 43.39 -56.47 13.61
C THR A 89 42.49 -57.72 13.49
N ARG A 90 43.08 -58.89 13.22
CA ARG A 90 42.35 -60.17 13.20
C ARG A 90 41.77 -60.50 14.58
N GLU A 91 42.54 -60.35 15.65
CA GLU A 91 42.09 -60.66 17.01
C GLU A 91 40.94 -59.76 17.44
N LEU A 92 41.06 -58.44 17.25
CA LEU A 92 39.99 -57.49 17.56
C LEU A 92 38.71 -57.76 16.74
N TRP A 93 38.87 -58.09 15.45
CA TRP A 93 37.76 -58.50 14.60
C TRP A 93 37.09 -59.80 15.09
N SER A 94 37.89 -60.79 15.52
CA SER A 94 37.38 -62.06 16.05
C SER A 94 36.60 -61.86 17.36
N ARG A 95 37.13 -61.08 18.30
CA ARG A 95 36.44 -60.70 19.55
C ARG A 95 35.13 -59.96 19.26
N THR A 96 35.15 -59.02 18.32
CA THR A 96 33.95 -58.28 17.90
C THR A 96 32.90 -59.22 17.31
N LYS A 97 33.30 -60.12 16.41
CA LYS A 97 32.41 -61.10 15.78
C LYS A 97 31.76 -62.05 16.78
N LEU A 98 32.48 -62.45 17.83
CA LEU A 98 31.96 -63.32 18.89
C LEU A 98 30.95 -62.59 19.80
N LYS A 99 31.21 -61.32 20.13
CA LYS A 99 30.35 -60.53 21.02
C LYS A 99 29.12 -59.98 20.31
N MET A 100 29.30 -59.44 19.11
CA MET A 100 28.30 -58.68 18.37
C MET A 100 27.54 -59.58 17.38
N LEU A 101 26.59 -60.36 17.92
CA LEU A 101 25.77 -61.27 17.13
C LEU A 101 24.55 -60.59 16.49
N PRO A 102 24.12 -61.04 15.30
CA PRO A 102 22.93 -60.51 14.64
C PRO A 102 21.67 -60.92 15.41
N THR A 103 20.87 -59.92 15.80
CA THR A 103 19.56 -60.11 16.45
C THR A 103 18.46 -59.49 15.59
N PRO A 104 17.16 -59.79 15.82
CA PRO A 104 16.06 -59.12 15.11
C PRO A 104 16.13 -57.58 15.11
N ALA A 105 16.67 -56.99 16.18
CA ALA A 105 16.87 -55.53 16.31
C ALA A 105 18.20 -55.05 15.69
N LYS A 106 19.22 -55.92 15.64
CA LYS A 106 20.57 -55.65 15.12
C LYS A 106 20.92 -56.62 13.98
N PHE A 107 20.04 -56.76 12.99
CA PHE A 107 20.15 -57.81 11.96
C PHE A 107 21.31 -57.57 10.98
N HIS A 108 21.79 -56.33 10.90
CA HIS A 108 22.90 -55.89 10.06
C HIS A 108 24.28 -56.08 10.71
N TYR A 109 24.35 -56.58 11.94
CA TYR A 109 25.61 -56.94 12.62
C TYR A 109 26.15 -58.26 12.04
N ASN A 110 26.64 -58.20 10.81
CA ASN A 110 27.24 -59.32 10.10
C ASN A 110 28.70 -59.01 9.77
N PHE A 111 29.61 -59.72 10.42
CA PHE A 111 31.05 -59.53 10.27
C PHE A 111 31.68 -60.69 9.48
N ASN A 112 32.40 -60.37 8.41
CA ASN A 112 33.02 -61.32 7.49
C ASN A 112 34.43 -60.83 7.05
N LEU A 113 35.14 -61.65 6.26
CA LEU A 113 36.51 -61.33 5.84
C LEU A 113 36.63 -60.05 4.98
N ARG A 114 35.54 -59.58 4.36
CA ARG A 114 35.55 -58.31 3.62
C ARG A 114 35.81 -57.12 4.55
N ASP A 115 35.46 -57.23 5.83
CA ASP A 115 35.75 -56.18 6.81
C ASP A 115 37.25 -55.99 6.96
N LEU A 116 37.99 -57.09 7.12
CA LEU A 116 39.46 -57.07 7.16
C LEU A 116 40.04 -56.51 5.86
N SER A 117 39.54 -56.95 4.71
CA SER A 117 39.98 -56.41 3.42
C SER A 117 39.74 -54.90 3.29
N ARG A 118 38.63 -54.37 3.80
CA ARG A 118 38.30 -52.94 3.76
C ARG A 118 39.14 -52.10 4.71
N ILE A 119 39.46 -52.63 5.89
CA ILE A 119 40.39 -51.99 6.84
C ILE A 119 41.76 -51.84 6.17
N TRP A 120 42.29 -52.94 5.62
CA TRP A 120 43.58 -52.92 4.95
C TRP A 120 43.59 -52.10 3.67
N LEU A 121 42.49 -52.08 2.91
CA LEU A 121 42.35 -51.20 1.74
C LEU A 121 42.51 -49.72 2.11
N GLY A 122 41.90 -49.29 3.22
CA GLY A 122 42.05 -47.91 3.73
C GLY A 122 43.46 -47.60 4.22
N MET A 123 44.12 -48.56 4.87
CA MET A 123 45.52 -48.42 5.34
C MET A 123 46.50 -48.25 4.18
N ILE A 124 46.35 -49.05 3.12
CA ILE A 124 47.26 -49.12 1.96
C ILE A 124 47.09 -47.93 1.00
N GLY A 125 46.02 -47.14 1.14
CA GLY A 125 45.77 -45.93 0.36
C GLY A 125 46.59 -44.69 0.76
N THR A 126 47.65 -44.85 1.56
CA THR A 126 48.47 -43.74 2.10
C THR A 126 49.87 -43.66 1.48
N LEU A 127 50.41 -42.45 1.42
CA LEU A 127 51.76 -42.16 0.94
C LEU A 127 52.79 -42.16 2.10
N PRO A 128 54.06 -42.49 1.83
CA PRO A 128 55.15 -42.45 2.83
C PRO A 128 55.40 -41.03 3.37
N THR A 129 55.10 -40.00 2.58
CA THR A 129 55.19 -38.60 3.00
C THR A 129 54.19 -38.24 4.11
N VAL A 130 53.07 -38.95 4.18
CA VAL A 130 52.01 -38.72 5.16
C VAL A 130 52.21 -39.60 6.39
N VAL A 131 52.46 -40.90 6.19
CA VAL A 131 52.64 -41.87 7.26
C VAL A 131 54.12 -42.10 7.51
N ASN A 132 54.73 -41.14 8.21
CA ASN A 132 56.15 -41.14 8.55
C ASN A 132 56.44 -41.51 10.01
N THR A 133 55.43 -41.45 10.89
CA THR A 133 55.56 -41.62 12.34
C THR A 133 54.54 -42.62 12.89
N ILE A 134 54.92 -43.30 13.98
CA ILE A 134 54.09 -44.28 14.69
C ILE A 134 52.70 -43.74 15.08
N PRO A 135 52.55 -42.52 15.66
CA PRO A 135 51.24 -42.02 16.06
C PRO A 135 50.28 -41.77 14.88
N ILE A 136 50.81 -41.42 13.70
CA ILE A 136 50.00 -41.24 12.49
C ILE A 136 49.50 -42.59 11.98
N LEU A 137 50.37 -43.62 11.94
CA LEU A 137 49.95 -44.98 11.56
C LEU A 137 48.90 -45.54 12.52
N MET A 138 49.09 -45.36 13.84
CA MET A 138 48.12 -45.79 14.86
C MET A 138 46.81 -45.01 14.77
N GLY A 139 46.86 -43.71 14.51
CA GLY A 139 45.67 -42.90 14.26
C GLY A 139 44.90 -43.36 13.03
N LEU A 140 45.60 -43.71 11.95
CA LEU A 140 45.02 -44.26 10.72
C LEU A 140 44.37 -45.62 10.99
N TRP A 141 45.06 -46.51 11.70
CA TRP A 141 44.52 -47.81 12.08
C TRP A 141 43.25 -47.68 12.93
N ARG A 142 43.26 -46.82 13.96
CA ARG A 142 42.07 -46.50 14.75
C ARG A 142 40.95 -45.97 13.86
N HIS A 143 41.24 -45.03 12.97
CA HIS A 143 40.26 -44.48 12.04
C HIS A 143 39.60 -45.57 11.21
N GLU A 144 40.39 -46.42 10.54
CA GLU A 144 39.86 -47.48 9.68
C GLU A 144 39.07 -48.54 10.46
N MET A 145 39.51 -48.90 11.68
CA MET A 145 38.77 -49.81 12.55
C MET A 145 37.40 -49.23 12.97
N THR A 146 37.36 -47.97 13.38
CA THR A 146 36.11 -47.28 13.73
C THR A 146 35.19 -47.15 12.51
N ARG A 147 35.72 -46.81 11.33
CA ARG A 147 34.92 -46.59 10.11
C ARG A 147 34.33 -47.88 9.53
N VAL A 148 35.05 -48.98 9.60
CA VAL A 148 34.56 -50.27 9.07
C VAL A 148 33.68 -50.99 10.09
N ILE A 149 34.06 -51.02 11.38
CA ILE A 149 33.37 -51.81 12.40
C ILE A 149 32.40 -50.95 13.21
N ALA A 150 32.92 -49.95 13.93
CA ALA A 150 32.14 -49.22 14.94
C ALA A 150 30.96 -48.44 14.34
N ASP A 151 31.09 -47.95 13.11
CA ASP A 151 30.02 -47.24 12.40
C ASP A 151 28.80 -48.11 12.09
N ARG A 152 28.86 -49.44 12.23
CA ARG A 152 27.67 -50.32 12.14
C ARG A 152 26.86 -50.38 13.43
N PHE A 153 27.41 -49.94 14.56
CA PHE A 153 26.77 -50.07 15.86
C PHE A 153 25.66 -49.05 16.07
N ILE A 154 24.48 -49.55 16.47
CA ILE A 154 23.32 -48.71 16.78
C ILE A 154 23.39 -48.19 18.22
N ALA A 155 23.73 -49.06 19.18
CA ALA A 155 23.70 -48.72 20.60
C ALA A 155 25.03 -48.07 21.02
N ASP A 156 24.96 -46.97 21.78
CA ASP A 156 26.16 -46.28 22.25
C ASP A 156 26.99 -47.14 23.22
N THR A 157 26.33 -48.03 23.98
CA THR A 157 27.01 -49.05 24.80
C THR A 157 27.90 -50.00 23.99
N ASP A 158 27.51 -50.30 22.74
CA ASP A 158 28.31 -51.16 21.85
C ASP A 158 29.54 -50.39 21.34
N LYS A 159 29.38 -49.09 21.06
CA LYS A 159 30.48 -48.20 20.63
C LYS A 159 31.49 -47.98 21.75
N GLU A 160 31.01 -47.67 22.95
CA GLU A 160 31.85 -47.50 24.15
C GLU A 160 32.67 -48.76 24.43
N TRP A 161 32.06 -49.94 24.34
CA TRP A 161 32.81 -51.18 24.51
C TRP A 161 33.91 -51.36 23.45
N PHE A 162 33.61 -51.06 22.19
CA PHE A 162 34.59 -51.20 21.12
C PHE A 162 35.73 -50.19 21.26
N ASP A 163 35.42 -48.96 21.67
CA ASP A 163 36.44 -47.93 21.94
C ASP A 163 37.35 -48.34 23.10
N ILE A 164 36.81 -48.93 24.17
CA ILE A 164 37.60 -49.49 25.28
C ILE A 164 38.49 -50.63 24.79
N GLU A 165 37.94 -51.58 24.03
CA GLU A 165 38.69 -52.73 23.51
C GLU A 165 39.83 -52.29 22.58
N LEU A 166 39.59 -51.25 21.76
CA LEU A 166 40.57 -50.68 20.85
C LEU A 166 41.69 -49.91 21.58
N LEU A 167 41.38 -49.30 22.72
CA LEU A 167 42.35 -48.59 23.55
C LEU A 167 43.16 -49.53 24.46
N ASN A 168 42.60 -50.66 24.91
CA ASN A 168 43.22 -51.52 25.93
C ASN A 168 44.61 -52.08 25.55
N GLU A 169 44.87 -52.39 24.28
CA GLU A 169 46.13 -53.03 23.88
C GLU A 169 47.23 -52.02 23.46
N TYR A 170 46.89 -50.75 23.16
CA TYR A 170 47.85 -49.73 22.69
C TYR A 170 47.53 -48.28 23.11
N ALA A 171 46.88 -48.08 24.26
CA ALA A 171 46.47 -46.77 24.77
C ALA A 171 47.57 -45.70 24.76
N GLU A 172 48.82 -46.10 24.97
CA GLU A 172 49.98 -45.18 25.02
C GLU A 172 50.31 -44.53 23.66
N PHE A 173 49.98 -45.17 22.54
CA PHE A 173 50.27 -44.68 21.19
C PHE A 173 49.06 -44.07 20.49
N ILE A 174 47.86 -44.26 21.06
CA ILE A 174 46.59 -43.78 20.52
C ILE A 174 46.23 -42.47 21.24
N GLN A 175 46.74 -41.35 20.72
CA GLN A 175 46.25 -40.01 21.12
C GLN A 175 44.87 -39.72 20.49
N GLU A 176 44.35 -38.51 20.70
CA GLU A 176 43.04 -38.01 20.25
C GLU A 176 42.62 -38.51 18.85
N PRO A 177 41.32 -38.79 18.62
CA PRO A 177 40.84 -39.32 17.35
C PRO A 177 41.17 -38.38 16.18
N ARG A 178 42.00 -38.87 15.25
CA ARG A 178 42.34 -38.17 14.00
C ARG A 178 41.43 -38.63 12.87
N TYR A 179 41.01 -37.70 12.03
CA TYR A 179 40.21 -38.00 10.85
C TYR A 179 41.06 -37.84 9.59
N PHE A 180 40.98 -38.81 8.70
CA PHE A 180 41.74 -38.86 7.45
C PHE A 180 40.83 -38.60 6.26
N VAL A 181 41.33 -37.81 5.30
CA VAL A 181 40.55 -37.26 4.19
C VAL A 181 41.46 -37.01 2.99
N ASP A 182 40.92 -36.98 1.76
CA ASP A 182 41.67 -36.98 0.51
C ASP A 182 41.63 -35.70 -0.33
N PHE A 183 40.92 -34.66 0.09
CA PHE A 183 40.59 -33.50 -0.76
C PHE A 183 41.10 -32.14 -0.26
N MET A 184 42.14 -32.13 0.57
CA MET A 184 42.65 -30.88 1.18
C MET A 184 43.75 -30.20 0.36
N ARG A 185 44.34 -30.88 -0.62
CA ARG A 185 45.42 -30.30 -1.42
C ARG A 185 44.88 -29.70 -2.70
N ASP A 186 45.25 -28.44 -2.93
CA ASP A 186 44.97 -27.75 -4.18
C ASP A 186 45.69 -28.43 -5.36
N ALA A 187 45.13 -28.27 -6.56
CA ALA A 187 45.76 -28.77 -7.77
C ALA A 187 47.16 -28.13 -7.91
N PRO A 188 48.20 -28.91 -8.23
CA PRO A 188 49.53 -28.34 -8.46
C PRO A 188 49.46 -27.29 -9.56
N GLU A 189 50.00 -26.10 -9.30
CA GLU A 189 50.04 -25.02 -10.30
C GLU A 189 50.80 -25.50 -11.54
N PRO A 190 50.25 -25.30 -12.76
CA PRO A 190 50.88 -25.76 -13.99
C PRO A 190 52.20 -25.01 -14.18
N THR A 191 53.29 -25.67 -13.82
CA THR A 191 54.65 -25.20 -14.04
C THR A 191 55.18 -25.88 -15.30
N GLY A 192 54.85 -25.33 -16.47
CA GLY A 192 55.45 -25.73 -17.75
C GLY A 192 54.54 -25.62 -18.97
N GLU A 193 55.11 -25.19 -20.09
CA GLU A 193 54.48 -25.01 -21.41
C GLU A 193 54.14 -26.35 -22.11
N GLU A 194 53.30 -27.22 -21.53
CA GLU A 194 52.75 -28.40 -22.25
C GLU A 194 51.26 -28.56 -21.89
N VAL A 195 50.40 -27.96 -22.71
CA VAL A 195 48.98 -27.64 -22.38
C VAL A 195 47.98 -28.70 -22.90
N GLU A 196 48.39 -29.93 -23.21
CA GLU A 196 47.43 -30.93 -23.73
C GLU A 196 47.23 -32.21 -22.89
N ASP A 197 48.08 -32.51 -21.90
CA ASP A 197 47.96 -33.73 -21.08
C ASP A 197 48.24 -33.50 -19.56
N ALA A 198 48.12 -32.26 -19.07
CA ALA A 198 48.18 -32.01 -17.62
C ALA A 198 46.84 -32.42 -17.00
N ASP A 199 46.79 -33.59 -16.35
CA ASP A 199 45.66 -34.04 -15.54
C ASP A 199 45.33 -32.95 -14.50
N MET A 200 44.34 -32.11 -14.80
CA MET A 200 43.82 -31.06 -13.91
C MET A 200 42.97 -31.64 -12.76
N GLU A 201 43.23 -32.90 -12.37
CA GLU A 201 42.55 -33.55 -11.27
C GLU A 201 43.23 -33.20 -9.95
N LEU A 202 42.43 -32.78 -8.97
CA LEU A 202 42.89 -32.51 -7.60
C LEU A 202 43.64 -33.74 -7.06
N PRO A 203 44.86 -33.60 -6.51
CA PRO A 203 45.61 -34.73 -5.98
C PRO A 203 44.90 -35.33 -4.75
N LYS A 204 44.33 -36.52 -4.93
CA LYS A 204 43.53 -37.24 -3.91
C LYS A 204 44.42 -37.95 -2.87
N ILE A 205 45.10 -37.20 -2.00
CA ILE A 205 46.05 -37.74 -1.00
C ILE A 205 45.37 -37.90 0.37
N TYR A 206 45.34 -39.13 0.91
CA TYR A 206 44.79 -39.40 2.24
C TYR A 206 45.66 -38.84 3.36
N GLU A 207 45.18 -37.82 4.08
CA GLU A 207 45.93 -37.17 5.16
C GLU A 207 45.04 -36.72 6.32
N PRO A 208 45.60 -36.55 7.54
CA PRO A 208 44.83 -36.12 8.70
C PRO A 208 44.43 -34.65 8.62
N ILE A 209 43.22 -34.32 9.08
CA ILE A 209 42.67 -32.96 9.04
C ILE A 209 42.55 -32.33 10.44
N GLU A 210 42.82 -31.02 10.51
CA GLU A 210 42.58 -30.17 11.69
C GLU A 210 41.29 -29.32 11.61
N SER A 211 40.83 -28.86 10.42
CA SER A 211 39.55 -28.13 10.30
C SER A 211 38.87 -28.21 8.92
N PHE A 212 37.54 -28.06 8.91
CA PHE A 212 36.64 -28.19 7.74
C PHE A 212 35.76 -26.94 7.61
N LYS A 213 36.10 -25.98 6.73
CA LYS A 213 35.24 -24.81 6.50
C LYS A 213 35.11 -24.32 5.05
N TYR A 214 35.90 -24.80 4.09
CA TYR A 214 36.03 -24.12 2.79
C TYR A 214 35.18 -24.69 1.62
N PHE A 215 34.70 -25.95 1.71
CA PHE A 215 34.13 -26.64 0.53
C PHE A 215 32.64 -26.40 0.24
N LEU A 216 31.87 -25.87 1.19
CA LEU A 216 30.44 -25.64 0.97
C LEU A 216 30.17 -24.43 0.07
N ASP A 217 30.93 -23.35 0.27
CA ASP A 217 30.79 -22.12 -0.52
C ASP A 217 31.12 -22.40 -1.99
N GLN A 218 32.17 -23.22 -2.25
CA GLN A 218 32.52 -23.67 -3.60
C GLN A 218 31.38 -24.44 -4.28
N TYR A 219 30.68 -25.33 -3.57
CA TYR A 219 29.55 -26.07 -4.13
C TYR A 219 28.44 -25.12 -4.57
N ASN A 220 28.08 -24.16 -3.71
CA ASN A 220 26.98 -23.21 -3.95
C ASN A 220 27.30 -22.24 -5.09
N GLU A 221 28.57 -21.87 -5.27
CA GLU A 221 29.00 -21.04 -6.41
C GLU A 221 28.97 -21.81 -7.74
N PHE A 222 29.36 -23.09 -7.73
CA PHE A 222 29.51 -23.90 -8.95
C PHE A 222 28.16 -24.45 -9.47
N ILE A 223 27.23 -24.77 -8.58
CA ILE A 223 25.95 -25.42 -8.92
C ILE A 223 24.81 -24.42 -8.73
N ARG A 224 24.36 -23.81 -9.83
CA ARG A 224 23.26 -22.84 -9.83
C ARG A 224 21.89 -23.52 -9.72
N GLY A 225 21.07 -23.10 -8.75
CA GLY A 225 19.65 -23.46 -8.66
C GLY A 225 19.34 -24.66 -7.75
N SER A 226 20.34 -25.21 -7.08
CA SER A 226 20.16 -26.24 -6.03
C SER A 226 21.10 -26.00 -4.86
N ASP A 227 21.09 -24.76 -4.39
CA ASP A 227 21.92 -24.27 -3.29
C ASP A 227 21.64 -25.10 -2.04
N MET A 228 22.70 -25.55 -1.37
CA MET A 228 22.63 -26.34 -0.17
C MET A 228 23.08 -25.49 1.01
N ASP A 229 22.16 -25.26 1.94
CA ASP A 229 22.46 -24.65 3.23
C ASP A 229 22.76 -25.75 4.26
N LEU A 230 24.01 -26.22 4.26
CA LEU A 230 24.50 -27.27 5.15
C LEU A 230 25.33 -26.66 6.27
N VAL A 231 25.11 -27.10 7.50
CA VAL A 231 25.96 -26.67 8.62
C VAL A 231 26.85 -27.79 9.14
N PHE A 232 28.14 -27.48 9.27
CA PHE A 232 29.15 -28.38 9.80
C PHE A 232 29.25 -28.26 11.33
N PHE A 233 28.61 -29.19 12.03
CA PHE A 233 28.94 -29.56 13.42
C PHE A 233 29.79 -30.86 13.39
N PRO A 234 30.45 -31.24 14.50
CA PRO A 234 31.39 -32.36 14.51
C PRO A 234 30.84 -33.64 13.87
N ASP A 235 29.59 -34.01 14.16
CA ASP A 235 28.99 -35.22 13.58
C ASP A 235 28.70 -35.10 12.07
N ALA A 236 28.34 -33.91 11.56
CA ALA A 236 28.18 -33.69 10.11
C ALA A 236 29.50 -33.87 9.37
N ILE A 237 30.59 -33.35 9.95
CA ILE A 237 31.93 -33.50 9.40
C ILE A 237 32.30 -34.98 9.39
N ILE A 238 32.09 -35.68 10.50
CA ILE A 238 32.33 -37.12 10.59
C ILE A 238 31.53 -37.88 9.52
N HIS A 239 30.25 -37.54 9.31
CA HIS A 239 29.44 -38.16 8.26
C HIS A 239 29.94 -37.84 6.85
N LEU A 240 30.36 -36.61 6.58
CA LEU A 240 30.97 -36.23 5.30
C LEU A 240 32.23 -37.06 5.03
N ILE A 241 33.09 -37.22 6.03
CA ILE A 241 34.32 -38.02 5.95
C ILE A 241 34.00 -39.48 5.68
N LYS A 242 32.98 -40.05 6.33
CA LYS A 242 32.52 -41.42 6.05
C LYS A 242 32.11 -41.58 4.59
N ILE A 243 31.30 -40.65 4.08
CA ILE A 243 30.81 -40.70 2.71
C ILE A 243 31.97 -40.56 1.73
N SER A 244 32.86 -39.57 1.94
CA SER A 244 34.03 -39.36 1.09
C SER A 244 34.96 -40.57 1.07
N ARG A 245 35.24 -41.18 2.23
CA ARG A 245 36.04 -42.41 2.32
C ARG A 245 35.45 -43.53 1.46
N VAL A 246 34.13 -43.68 1.45
CA VAL A 246 33.48 -44.76 0.68
C VAL A 246 33.51 -44.44 -0.81
N ILE A 247 33.17 -43.21 -1.20
CA ILE A 247 33.20 -42.75 -2.61
C ILE A 247 34.61 -42.83 -3.19
N ARG A 248 35.65 -42.61 -2.38
CA ARG A 248 37.03 -42.75 -2.84
C ARG A 248 37.38 -44.19 -3.21
N ASN A 249 36.88 -45.17 -2.47
CA ASN A 249 37.24 -46.56 -2.70
C ASN A 249 36.62 -47.09 -4.00
N PRO A 250 37.37 -47.80 -4.84
CA PRO A 250 36.84 -48.37 -6.07
C PRO A 250 35.72 -49.37 -5.75
N GLY A 251 34.55 -49.22 -6.38
CA GLY A 251 33.37 -50.02 -6.07
C GLY A 251 32.80 -49.78 -4.66
N GLY A 252 33.12 -48.63 -4.07
CA GLY A 252 32.57 -48.18 -2.81
C GLY A 252 31.09 -47.81 -2.96
N ASN A 253 30.22 -48.68 -2.48
CA ASN A 253 28.79 -48.44 -2.37
C ASN A 253 28.43 -48.16 -0.91
N LEU A 254 27.46 -47.28 -0.70
CA LEU A 254 27.09 -46.83 0.63
C LEU A 254 25.59 -46.95 0.84
N MET A 255 25.16 -47.45 1.99
CA MET A 255 23.81 -47.21 2.46
C MET A 255 23.88 -46.14 3.57
N LEU A 256 22.87 -45.30 3.67
CA LEU A 256 22.72 -44.27 4.69
C LEU A 256 21.37 -44.47 5.34
N VAL A 257 21.36 -44.96 6.58
CA VAL A 257 20.16 -45.33 7.31
C VAL A 257 19.94 -44.34 8.42
N GLY A 258 18.88 -43.55 8.31
CA GLY A 258 18.41 -42.74 9.42
C GLY A 258 17.16 -41.95 9.11
N VAL A 259 16.66 -41.22 10.10
CA VAL A 259 15.38 -40.51 9.99
C VAL A 259 15.40 -39.41 8.93
N GLY A 260 14.24 -39.06 8.38
CA GLY A 260 14.11 -37.96 7.42
C GLY A 260 14.62 -36.64 8.01
N GLY A 261 15.23 -35.78 7.18
CA GLY A 261 15.79 -34.49 7.61
C GLY A 261 17.21 -34.54 8.19
N SER A 262 17.83 -35.72 8.31
CA SER A 262 19.19 -35.87 8.86
C SER A 262 20.34 -35.48 7.92
N GLY A 263 20.06 -34.77 6.82
CA GLY A 263 21.09 -34.33 5.87
C GLY A 263 21.74 -35.39 4.96
N LYS A 264 21.26 -36.65 4.93
CA LYS A 264 21.87 -37.76 4.14
C LYS A 264 22.11 -37.40 2.67
N GLN A 265 21.08 -36.91 1.99
CA GLN A 265 21.15 -36.57 0.57
C GLN A 265 22.10 -35.39 0.33
N SER A 266 21.99 -34.33 1.14
CA SER A 266 22.79 -33.12 1.01
C SER A 266 24.28 -33.40 1.26
N LEU A 267 24.61 -34.14 2.31
CA LEU A 267 26.00 -34.56 2.59
C LEU A 267 26.55 -35.47 1.48
N THR A 268 25.71 -36.34 0.91
CA THR A 268 26.11 -37.18 -0.22
C THR A 268 26.43 -36.34 -1.45
N LYS A 269 25.57 -35.37 -1.79
CA LYS A 269 25.79 -34.46 -2.92
C LYS A 269 27.08 -33.67 -2.76
N LEU A 270 27.31 -33.15 -1.56
CA LEU A 270 28.55 -32.43 -1.23
C LEU A 270 29.79 -33.35 -1.33
N ALA A 271 29.77 -34.54 -0.72
CA ALA A 271 30.89 -35.47 -0.80
C ALA A 271 31.20 -35.91 -2.24
N THR A 272 30.16 -36.09 -3.05
CA THR A 272 30.30 -36.45 -4.46
C THR A 272 30.93 -35.32 -5.27
N PHE A 273 30.52 -34.08 -5.01
CA PHE A 273 31.11 -32.89 -5.63
C PHE A 273 32.59 -32.75 -5.25
N ILE A 274 32.92 -32.92 -3.97
CA ILE A 274 34.30 -32.88 -3.47
C ILE A 274 35.16 -33.96 -4.16
N ALA A 275 34.60 -35.15 -4.40
CA ALA A 275 35.29 -36.23 -5.11
C ALA A 275 35.43 -35.99 -6.63
N GLY A 276 34.83 -34.92 -7.19
CA GLY A 276 34.82 -34.62 -8.62
C GLY A 276 33.83 -35.45 -9.44
N TYR A 277 32.88 -36.11 -8.78
CA TYR A 277 31.92 -36.99 -9.44
C TYR A 277 30.58 -36.30 -9.73
N LYS A 278 29.85 -36.81 -10.72
CA LYS A 278 28.50 -36.33 -11.05
C LYS A 278 27.46 -37.12 -10.29
N THR A 279 26.62 -36.38 -9.54
CA THR A 279 25.45 -36.97 -8.87
C THR A 279 24.33 -37.21 -9.88
N PHE A 280 23.71 -38.39 -9.80
CA PHE A 280 22.53 -38.75 -10.55
C PHE A 280 21.43 -39.19 -9.59
N GLN A 281 20.25 -38.59 -9.72
CA GLN A 281 19.07 -38.89 -8.91
C GLN A 281 17.85 -39.04 -9.84
N ILE A 282 17.04 -40.06 -9.62
CA ILE A 282 15.85 -40.33 -10.41
C ILE A 282 14.76 -39.30 -10.09
N THR A 283 14.04 -38.87 -11.12
CA THR A 283 12.86 -38.00 -10.97
C THR A 283 11.58 -38.82 -11.16
N MET A 284 10.92 -39.12 -10.04
CA MET A 284 9.71 -39.93 -10.06
C MET A 284 8.53 -39.18 -10.71
N THR A 285 7.99 -39.73 -11.79
CA THR A 285 6.74 -39.28 -12.43
C THR A 285 5.60 -40.27 -12.19
N ARG A 286 4.33 -39.85 -12.37
CA ARG A 286 3.16 -40.73 -12.15
C ARG A 286 3.23 -42.03 -12.97
N SER A 287 3.73 -41.94 -14.21
CA SER A 287 3.89 -43.05 -15.16
C SER A 287 5.25 -43.74 -15.12
N TYR A 288 6.11 -43.44 -14.13
CA TYR A 288 7.42 -44.08 -14.02
C TYR A 288 7.29 -45.59 -13.82
N ASN A 289 8.03 -46.36 -14.64
CA ASN A 289 8.00 -47.82 -14.71
C ASN A 289 9.43 -48.39 -14.77
N VAL A 290 9.56 -49.72 -14.85
CA VAL A 290 10.86 -50.41 -14.94
C VAL A 290 11.66 -50.03 -16.19
N GLY A 291 11.01 -49.79 -17.33
CA GLY A 291 11.69 -49.41 -18.57
C GLY A 291 12.41 -48.07 -18.43
N ASN A 292 11.75 -47.06 -17.84
CA ASN A 292 12.35 -45.76 -17.56
C ASN A 292 13.52 -45.89 -16.58
N PHE A 293 13.41 -46.77 -15.59
CA PHE A 293 14.48 -47.04 -14.64
C PHE A 293 15.73 -47.63 -15.29
N LEU A 294 15.56 -48.56 -16.24
CA LEU A 294 16.68 -49.13 -16.97
C LEU A 294 17.37 -48.10 -17.88
N GLU A 295 16.61 -47.20 -18.51
CA GLU A 295 17.16 -46.08 -19.28
C GLU A 295 17.91 -45.08 -18.38
N ASP A 296 17.36 -44.74 -17.22
CA ASP A 296 18.01 -43.88 -16.24
C ASP A 296 19.34 -44.49 -15.72
N LEU A 297 19.41 -45.81 -15.57
CA LEU A 297 20.63 -46.52 -15.18
C LEU A 297 21.74 -46.50 -16.25
N LYS A 298 21.40 -46.29 -17.53
CA LYS A 298 22.39 -46.05 -18.59
C LYS A 298 22.99 -44.64 -18.55
N GLY A 299 22.42 -43.74 -17.74
CA GLY A 299 22.79 -42.34 -17.64
C GLY A 299 24.24 -42.10 -17.19
N LYS A 300 24.80 -40.96 -17.62
CA LYS A 300 26.20 -40.53 -17.36
C LYS A 300 26.39 -39.97 -15.94
N GLY A 301 26.05 -40.75 -14.91
CA GLY A 301 26.23 -40.40 -13.50
C GLY A 301 27.22 -41.33 -12.81
N THR A 302 28.28 -40.77 -12.21
CA THR A 302 29.29 -41.54 -11.48
C THR A 302 28.80 -41.95 -10.09
N THR A 303 27.89 -41.17 -9.49
CA THR A 303 27.29 -41.49 -8.19
C THR A 303 25.77 -41.50 -8.28
N PHE A 304 25.18 -42.68 -8.07
CA PHE A 304 23.75 -42.91 -8.13
C PHE A 304 23.13 -42.77 -6.74
N LEU A 305 22.33 -41.72 -6.54
CA LEU A 305 21.61 -41.46 -5.30
C LEU A 305 20.18 -42.03 -5.40
N PHE A 306 19.88 -43.03 -4.58
CA PHE A 306 18.59 -43.72 -4.58
C PHE A 306 17.96 -43.71 -3.20
N THR A 307 16.70 -43.29 -3.09
CA THR A 307 16.04 -43.06 -1.79
C THR A 307 14.80 -43.92 -1.62
N ASP A 308 14.32 -44.06 -0.38
CA ASP A 308 13.09 -44.83 -0.11
C ASP A 308 11.86 -44.34 -0.88
N ASN A 309 11.81 -43.03 -1.19
CA ASN A 309 10.71 -42.42 -1.93
C ASN A 309 10.75 -42.78 -3.43
N ASP A 310 11.90 -43.18 -3.95
CA ASP A 310 12.08 -43.53 -5.36
C ASP A 310 11.63 -44.98 -5.65
N ILE A 311 11.40 -45.78 -4.59
CA ILE A 311 10.98 -47.18 -4.71
C ILE A 311 9.47 -47.29 -4.89
N LYS A 312 9.02 -47.30 -6.14
CA LYS A 312 7.62 -47.59 -6.50
C LYS A 312 7.31 -49.08 -6.55
N GLU A 313 8.22 -49.89 -7.10
CA GLU A 313 8.08 -51.34 -7.27
C GLU A 313 9.28 -52.07 -6.67
N GLU A 314 9.08 -53.28 -6.12
CA GLU A 314 10.19 -54.07 -5.53
C GLU A 314 11.21 -54.53 -6.58
N ALA A 315 10.81 -54.63 -7.85
CA ALA A 315 11.69 -55.00 -8.96
C ALA A 315 12.90 -54.06 -9.11
N PHE A 316 12.78 -52.78 -8.74
CA PHE A 316 13.91 -51.84 -8.80
C PHE A 316 15.07 -52.29 -7.90
N LEU A 317 14.76 -52.84 -6.73
CA LEU A 317 15.77 -53.33 -5.79
C LEU A 317 16.47 -54.60 -6.28
N GLU A 318 15.82 -55.39 -7.14
CA GLU A 318 16.44 -56.55 -7.77
C GLU A 318 17.54 -56.12 -8.73
N TYR A 319 17.27 -55.12 -9.57
CA TYR A 319 18.27 -54.52 -10.46
C TYR A 319 19.42 -53.87 -9.69
N VAL A 320 19.12 -53.10 -8.65
CA VAL A 320 20.16 -52.52 -7.78
C VAL A 320 21.00 -53.60 -7.11
N ASN A 321 20.38 -54.67 -6.61
CA ASN A 321 21.11 -55.80 -6.02
C ASN A 321 22.03 -56.49 -7.05
N ASN A 322 21.60 -56.59 -8.31
CA ASN A 322 22.45 -57.11 -9.38
C ASN A 322 23.64 -56.17 -9.66
N ILE A 323 23.43 -54.85 -9.69
CA ILE A 323 24.53 -53.88 -9.80
C ILE A 323 25.51 -54.03 -8.64
N LEU A 324 25.03 -54.15 -7.41
CA LEU A 324 25.89 -54.29 -6.22
C LEU A 324 26.62 -55.65 -6.16
N ALA A 325 26.02 -56.72 -6.66
CA ALA A 325 26.57 -58.07 -6.58
C ALA A 325 27.49 -58.41 -7.76
N SER A 326 27.02 -58.22 -8.99
CA SER A 326 27.72 -58.60 -10.22
C SER A 326 28.26 -57.41 -11.01
N GLY A 327 27.82 -56.18 -10.71
CA GLY A 327 28.09 -54.99 -11.52
C GLY A 327 27.43 -55.01 -12.90
N LEU A 328 26.52 -55.97 -13.12
CA LEU A 328 25.92 -56.25 -14.43
C LEU A 328 24.42 -56.47 -14.28
N VAL A 329 23.65 -55.70 -15.04
CA VAL A 329 22.21 -55.91 -15.21
C VAL A 329 21.98 -56.65 -16.52
N SER A 330 21.37 -57.84 -16.44
CA SER A 330 21.03 -58.64 -17.61
C SER A 330 20.11 -57.87 -18.56
N ASN A 331 20.38 -57.93 -19.86
CA ASN A 331 19.61 -57.25 -20.91
C ASN A 331 19.48 -55.72 -20.73
N LEU A 332 20.43 -55.07 -20.05
CA LEU A 332 20.46 -53.61 -19.95
C LEU A 332 20.73 -52.94 -21.30
N PHE A 333 21.72 -53.48 -22.04
CA PHE A 333 22.10 -53.00 -23.36
C PHE A 333 21.60 -53.95 -24.45
N THR A 334 21.06 -53.40 -25.52
CA THR A 334 20.73 -54.10 -26.76
C THR A 334 22.00 -54.56 -27.47
N ARG A 335 21.89 -55.52 -28.41
CA ARG A 335 23.06 -56.02 -29.16
C ARG A 335 23.76 -54.93 -29.99
N ASP A 336 22.98 -53.96 -30.47
CA ASP A 336 23.50 -52.85 -31.25
C ASP A 336 24.27 -51.88 -30.34
N GLU A 337 23.72 -51.51 -29.19
CA GLU A 337 24.41 -50.69 -28.17
C GLU A 337 25.70 -51.36 -27.66
N GLN A 338 25.69 -52.68 -27.44
CA GLN A 338 26.91 -53.41 -27.03
C GLN A 338 28.01 -53.33 -28.10
N SER A 339 27.63 -53.40 -29.39
CA SER A 339 28.58 -53.32 -30.49
C SER A 339 29.18 -51.91 -30.62
N GLU A 340 28.40 -50.87 -30.32
CA GLU A 340 28.85 -49.48 -30.25
C GLU A 340 29.85 -49.27 -29.11
N ILE A 341 29.51 -49.72 -27.89
CA ILE A 341 30.40 -49.67 -26.71
C ILE A 341 31.73 -50.35 -26.99
N VAL A 342 31.70 -51.55 -27.60
CA VAL A 342 32.93 -52.28 -27.96
C VAL A 342 33.78 -51.46 -28.93
N THR A 343 33.17 -50.84 -29.93
CA THR A 343 33.88 -50.05 -30.95
C THR A 343 34.58 -48.84 -30.32
N GLU A 344 33.94 -48.15 -29.39
CA GLU A 344 34.51 -46.99 -28.69
C GLU A 344 35.61 -47.36 -27.70
N LEU A 345 35.51 -48.52 -27.03
CA LEU A 345 36.46 -48.91 -25.98
C LEU A 345 37.72 -49.62 -26.51
N ILE A 346 37.70 -50.19 -27.72
CA ILE A 346 38.88 -50.81 -28.35
C ILE A 346 40.12 -49.90 -28.34
N PRO A 347 40.09 -48.62 -28.78
CA PRO A 347 41.27 -47.76 -28.76
C PRO A 347 41.79 -47.51 -27.35
N ILE A 348 40.91 -47.43 -26.35
CA ILE A 348 41.30 -47.21 -24.95
C ILE A 348 41.93 -48.48 -24.37
N MET A 349 41.36 -49.65 -24.67
CA MET A 349 41.91 -50.92 -24.19
C MET A 349 43.30 -51.21 -24.78
N LYS A 350 43.53 -50.86 -26.05
CA LYS A 350 44.86 -50.97 -26.67
C LYS A 350 45.91 -50.11 -25.97
N ARG A 351 45.49 -48.97 -25.38
CA ARG A 351 46.36 -48.06 -24.63
C ARG A 351 46.66 -48.59 -23.22
N GLU A 352 45.63 -48.98 -22.47
CA GLU A 352 45.76 -49.36 -21.05
C GLU A 352 46.22 -50.81 -20.84
N CYS A 353 45.77 -51.73 -21.68
CA CYS A 353 46.03 -53.16 -21.55
C CYS A 353 46.60 -53.74 -22.85
N PRO A 354 47.81 -53.33 -23.26
CA PRO A 354 48.41 -53.73 -24.54
C PRO A 354 48.68 -55.25 -24.66
N LYS A 355 48.67 -55.97 -23.54
CA LYS A 355 48.94 -57.42 -23.47
C LYS A 355 47.68 -58.29 -23.65
N VAL A 356 46.49 -57.72 -23.65
CA VAL A 356 45.22 -58.45 -23.75
C VAL A 356 44.61 -58.26 -25.14
N PRO A 357 44.23 -59.32 -25.87
CA PRO A 357 43.66 -59.16 -27.20
C PRO A 357 42.27 -58.48 -27.14
N PRO A 358 41.96 -57.53 -28.04
CA PRO A 358 40.67 -56.85 -28.14
C PRO A 358 39.59 -57.72 -28.77
N THR A 359 39.20 -58.78 -28.08
CA THR A 359 37.96 -59.51 -28.36
C THR A 359 36.76 -58.75 -27.77
N PRO A 360 35.57 -58.81 -28.38
CA PRO A 360 34.37 -58.15 -27.85
C PRO A 360 34.08 -58.51 -26.38
N GLU A 361 34.32 -59.77 -26.00
CA GLU A 361 34.16 -60.25 -24.62
C GLU A 361 35.14 -59.56 -23.65
N ASN A 362 36.41 -59.46 -24.00
CA ASN A 362 37.42 -58.81 -23.17
C ASN A 362 37.15 -57.30 -23.02
N VAL A 363 36.70 -56.65 -24.10
CA VAL A 363 36.35 -55.22 -24.09
C VAL A 363 35.12 -54.96 -23.22
N MET A 364 34.09 -55.82 -23.31
CA MET A 364 32.92 -55.74 -22.43
C MET A 364 33.27 -56.03 -20.96
N GLN A 365 34.21 -56.95 -20.70
CA GLN A 365 34.69 -57.18 -19.34
C GLN A 365 35.42 -55.94 -18.78
N LEU A 366 36.27 -55.30 -19.59
CA LEU A 366 36.91 -54.03 -19.22
C LEU A 366 35.88 -52.93 -18.92
N PHE A 367 34.83 -52.83 -19.74
CA PHE A 367 33.72 -51.90 -19.50
C PHE A 367 33.09 -52.15 -18.13
N VAL A 368 32.76 -53.39 -17.82
CA VAL A 368 32.15 -53.78 -16.54
C VAL A 368 33.07 -53.48 -15.36
N ASP A 369 34.36 -53.76 -15.50
CA ASP A 369 35.33 -53.51 -14.45
C ASP A 369 35.49 -52.00 -14.20
N ARG A 370 35.48 -51.18 -15.24
CA ARG A 370 35.45 -49.71 -15.12
C ARG A 370 34.17 -49.21 -14.47
N VAL A 371 33.02 -49.74 -14.88
CA VAL A 371 31.73 -49.37 -14.29
C VAL A 371 31.74 -49.73 -12.80
N LYS A 372 32.25 -50.90 -12.40
CA LYS A 372 32.37 -51.26 -10.97
C LYS A 372 33.27 -50.34 -10.19
N VAL A 373 34.38 -49.89 -10.78
CA VAL A 373 35.34 -49.01 -10.10
C VAL A 373 34.76 -47.62 -9.91
N ASN A 374 34.05 -47.10 -10.92
CA ASN A 374 33.61 -45.70 -10.97
C ASN A 374 32.14 -45.49 -10.56
N LEU A 375 31.28 -46.50 -10.61
CA LEU A 375 29.87 -46.37 -10.23
C LEU A 375 29.72 -46.53 -8.72
N HIS A 376 29.35 -45.45 -8.05
CA HIS A 376 29.06 -45.44 -6.63
C HIS A 376 27.56 -45.40 -6.39
N VAL A 377 26.97 -46.49 -5.90
CA VAL A 377 25.55 -46.55 -5.54
C VAL A 377 25.36 -46.15 -4.08
N ILE A 378 24.58 -45.10 -3.84
CA ILE A 378 24.31 -44.56 -2.51
C ILE A 378 22.82 -44.64 -2.17
N LEU A 379 22.48 -45.47 -1.19
CA LEU A 379 21.10 -45.78 -0.79
C LEU A 379 20.70 -45.02 0.47
N CYS A 380 19.78 -44.06 0.37
CA CYS A 380 19.31 -43.28 1.53
C CYS A 380 17.97 -43.81 2.06
N PHE A 381 18.01 -44.64 3.10
CA PHE A 381 16.84 -45.28 3.69
C PHE A 381 16.52 -44.80 5.11
N SER A 382 15.27 -44.97 5.50
CA SER A 382 14.77 -44.72 6.84
C SER A 382 14.67 -46.04 7.61
N PRO A 383 15.17 -46.12 8.86
CA PRO A 383 15.00 -47.31 9.70
C PRO A 383 13.56 -47.48 10.20
N ILE A 384 12.70 -46.46 9.98
CA ILE A 384 11.32 -46.45 10.46
C ILE A 384 10.45 -47.30 9.51
N GLY A 385 9.94 -48.42 10.03
CA GLY A 385 8.98 -49.28 9.34
C GLY A 385 9.51 -50.68 9.03
N GLU A 386 8.62 -51.67 8.95
CA GLU A 386 8.98 -53.08 8.73
C GLU A 386 9.49 -53.37 7.29
N LYS A 387 9.18 -52.48 6.34
CA LYS A 387 9.60 -52.59 4.94
C LYS A 387 11.13 -52.58 4.78
N PHE A 388 11.83 -51.74 5.54
CA PHE A 388 13.30 -51.68 5.48
C PHE A 388 13.93 -53.01 5.88
N ARG A 389 13.51 -53.59 7.03
CA ARG A 389 14.00 -54.89 7.50
C ARG A 389 13.68 -56.02 6.53
N SER A 390 12.46 -56.07 5.99
CA SER A 390 12.08 -57.12 5.03
C SER A 390 12.83 -56.99 3.69
N ARG A 391 13.04 -55.78 3.17
CA ARG A 391 13.86 -55.52 1.98
C ARG A 391 15.32 -55.90 2.20
N ALA A 392 15.88 -55.52 3.34
CA ALA A 392 17.24 -55.88 3.73
C ALA A 392 17.45 -57.41 3.75
N LEU A 393 16.49 -58.17 4.29
CA LEU A 393 16.54 -59.64 4.29
C LEU A 393 16.36 -60.26 2.89
N LYS A 394 15.47 -59.70 2.06
CA LYS A 394 15.22 -60.17 0.69
C LYS A 394 16.42 -59.93 -0.24
N PHE A 395 17.12 -58.82 -0.04
CA PHE A 395 18.22 -58.37 -0.90
C PHE A 395 19.51 -58.19 -0.06
N PRO A 396 20.28 -59.26 0.18
CA PRO A 396 21.47 -59.23 1.03
C PRO A 396 22.56 -58.27 0.56
N GLY A 397 22.59 -57.93 -0.75
CA GLY A 397 23.52 -56.94 -1.31
C GLY A 397 23.26 -55.52 -0.81
N LEU A 398 22.08 -55.22 -0.27
CA LEU A 398 21.74 -53.91 0.28
C LEU A 398 22.40 -53.65 1.65
N ILE A 399 22.62 -54.66 2.49
CA ILE A 399 23.06 -54.47 3.89
C ILE A 399 24.58 -54.36 4.05
N SER A 400 25.29 -53.72 3.14
CA SER A 400 26.66 -53.27 3.44
C SER A 400 26.67 -51.77 3.72
N ASP A 401 26.89 -51.46 5.00
CA ASP A 401 27.29 -50.18 5.62
C ASP A 401 26.26 -49.05 5.62
N ALA A 402 25.83 -48.60 6.82
CA ALA A 402 25.07 -47.36 7.04
C ALA A 402 24.80 -46.98 8.51
N LEU A 403 24.98 -45.71 8.90
CA LEU A 403 24.36 -45.06 10.09
C LEU A 403 24.43 -43.52 10.05
N VAL A 404 23.61 -42.84 10.88
CA VAL A 404 23.14 -41.43 10.76
C VAL A 404 22.93 -40.74 12.13
N SER A 405 23.02 -39.39 12.22
CA SER A 405 22.03 -38.43 12.84
C SER A 405 22.52 -36.97 12.92
N VAL A 406 21.58 -35.99 12.92
CA VAL A 406 21.77 -34.52 13.15
C VAL A 406 20.45 -33.83 13.55
N ALA A 407 20.46 -32.92 14.54
CA ALA A 407 19.28 -32.09 14.89
C ALA A 407 19.54 -30.67 15.46
N THR A 408 20.67 -29.99 15.25
CA THR A 408 21.01 -28.79 16.05
C THR A 408 21.00 -27.40 15.37
N HIS A 409 20.74 -27.25 14.06
CA HIS A 409 20.96 -25.94 13.40
C HIS A 409 19.73 -25.11 13.00
N PHE A 410 18.49 -25.63 12.99
CA PHE A 410 17.32 -24.88 12.46
C PHE A 410 16.90 -23.60 13.24
N LEU A 411 17.77 -23.07 14.12
CA LEU A 411 17.55 -21.88 14.94
C LEU A 411 18.76 -20.92 14.94
N GLY A 412 19.83 -21.22 14.19
CA GLY A 412 21.06 -20.42 14.16
C GLY A 412 20.97 -19.13 13.34
N ASP A 413 20.19 -19.15 12.26
CA ASP A 413 20.10 -18.05 11.29
C ASP A 413 19.05 -16.98 11.64
N CYS A 414 18.35 -17.15 12.77
CA CYS A 414 17.47 -16.11 13.30
C CYS A 414 18.34 -15.01 13.96
N ASN A 415 18.29 -13.79 13.42
CA ASN A 415 18.86 -12.61 14.06
C ASN A 415 18.05 -12.25 15.31
N PHE A 416 18.40 -12.83 16.45
CA PHE A 416 17.82 -12.43 17.74
C PHE A 416 18.37 -11.07 18.17
N GLU A 417 17.50 -10.07 18.35
CA GLU A 417 17.82 -8.82 19.05
C GLU A 417 17.99 -9.09 20.56
N CYS A 418 19.05 -9.80 20.95
CA CYS A 418 19.35 -10.19 22.33
C CYS A 418 20.85 -10.11 22.60
N SER A 419 21.24 -10.04 23.89
CA SER A 419 22.65 -10.16 24.28
C SER A 419 23.20 -11.55 23.90
N SER A 420 24.49 -11.63 23.59
CA SER A 420 25.16 -12.88 23.19
C SER A 420 25.03 -13.99 24.24
N GLU A 421 24.92 -13.63 25.51
CA GLU A 421 24.75 -14.57 26.64
C GLU A 421 23.32 -15.12 26.72
N THR A 422 22.30 -14.27 26.58
CA THR A 422 20.89 -14.70 26.55
C THR A 422 20.61 -15.58 25.33
N ARG A 423 21.24 -15.29 24.19
CA ARG A 423 21.17 -16.13 22.98
C ARG A 423 21.68 -17.54 23.24
N ARG A 424 22.83 -17.68 23.93
CA ARG A 424 23.39 -19.00 24.30
C ARG A 424 22.47 -19.77 25.24
N GLN A 425 21.86 -19.09 26.21
CA GLN A 425 20.90 -19.72 27.13
C GLN A 425 19.63 -20.17 26.41
N LEU A 426 19.12 -19.38 25.47
CA LEU A 426 17.95 -19.73 24.65
C LEU A 426 18.22 -20.99 23.81
N PHE A 427 19.37 -21.09 23.16
CA PHE A 427 19.77 -22.28 22.39
C PHE A 427 19.83 -23.53 23.28
N LYS A 428 20.39 -23.41 24.48
CA LYS A 428 20.43 -24.51 25.45
C LYS A 428 19.02 -24.94 25.89
N ALA A 429 18.13 -23.97 26.15
CA ALA A 429 16.74 -24.24 26.52
C ALA A 429 15.96 -24.90 25.38
N MET A 430 16.15 -24.46 24.14
CA MET A 430 15.50 -25.06 22.97
C MET A 430 15.98 -26.48 22.69
N ALA A 431 17.28 -26.75 22.82
CA ALA A 431 17.82 -28.11 22.73
C ALA A 431 17.17 -29.03 23.79
N GLN A 432 17.08 -28.56 25.05
CA GLN A 432 16.40 -29.29 26.12
C GLN A 432 14.90 -29.52 25.84
N VAL A 433 14.21 -28.54 25.26
CA VAL A 433 12.81 -28.70 24.85
C VAL A 433 12.68 -29.74 23.75
N GLN A 434 13.56 -29.72 22.74
CA GLN A 434 13.54 -30.73 21.67
C GLN A 434 13.83 -32.14 22.19
N ASP A 435 14.81 -32.28 23.09
CA ASP A 435 15.09 -33.55 23.77
C ASP A 435 13.88 -34.03 24.60
N SER A 436 13.25 -33.11 25.33
CA SER A 436 12.04 -33.40 26.10
C SER A 436 10.87 -33.83 25.21
N VAL A 437 10.68 -33.15 24.07
CA VAL A 437 9.65 -33.54 23.08
C VAL A 437 9.99 -34.89 22.46
N SER A 438 11.25 -35.19 22.17
CA SER A 438 11.68 -36.50 21.67
C SER A 438 11.37 -37.64 22.66
N GLN A 439 11.65 -37.41 23.95
CA GLN A 439 11.27 -38.33 25.03
C GLN A 439 9.74 -38.44 25.16
N ALA A 440 9.01 -37.33 25.04
CA ALA A 440 7.55 -37.32 25.09
C ALA A 440 6.92 -38.04 23.90
N CYS A 441 7.46 -37.89 22.69
CA CYS A 441 7.09 -38.64 21.48
C CYS A 441 7.29 -40.14 21.70
N THR A 442 8.42 -40.53 22.30
CA THR A 442 8.68 -41.93 22.67
C THR A 442 7.61 -42.43 23.65
N ASN A 443 7.35 -41.69 24.73
CA ASN A 443 6.31 -42.04 25.71
C ASN A 443 4.90 -42.09 25.11
N TYR A 444 4.59 -41.18 24.19
CA TYR A 444 3.32 -41.12 23.47
C TYR A 444 3.13 -42.35 22.58
N PHE A 445 4.18 -42.76 21.86
CA PHE A 445 4.18 -44.00 21.10
C PHE A 445 3.95 -45.22 22.00
N THR A 446 4.60 -45.29 23.17
CA THR A 446 4.41 -46.40 24.11
C THR A 446 2.97 -46.50 24.62
N LYS A 447 2.32 -45.36 24.89
CA LYS A 447 0.95 -45.31 25.44
C LYS A 447 -0.14 -45.47 24.37
N PHE A 448 -0.01 -44.79 23.24
CA PHE A 448 -1.09 -44.65 22.25
C PHE A 448 -0.80 -45.36 20.93
N ARG A 449 0.41 -45.92 20.74
CA ARG A 449 0.86 -46.61 19.52
C ARG A 449 0.74 -45.75 18.25
N ARG A 450 0.82 -44.43 18.40
CA ARG A 450 0.85 -43.45 17.30
C ARG A 450 2.24 -42.85 17.22
N SER A 451 2.90 -42.99 16.06
CA SER A 451 4.22 -42.40 15.81
C SER A 451 4.08 -40.91 15.50
N THR A 452 4.81 -40.07 16.23
CA THR A 452 4.96 -38.64 15.95
C THR A 452 6.44 -38.33 15.75
N HIS A 453 6.74 -37.46 14.79
CA HIS A 453 8.11 -37.09 14.44
C HIS A 453 8.31 -35.59 14.66
N VAL A 454 9.45 -35.24 15.22
CA VAL A 454 9.84 -33.86 15.46
C VAL A 454 10.70 -33.42 14.28
N THR A 455 10.17 -32.52 13.46
CA THR A 455 10.96 -31.78 12.47
C THR A 455 10.99 -30.33 12.92
N PRO A 456 12.16 -29.70 13.05
CA PRO A 456 12.23 -28.27 13.34
C PRO A 456 11.48 -27.50 12.25
N LYS A 457 10.57 -26.62 12.67
CA LYS A 457 9.90 -25.66 11.78
C LYS A 457 10.14 -24.26 12.31
N GLU A 458 10.39 -23.34 11.41
CA GLU A 458 10.59 -21.92 11.69
C GLU A 458 9.26 -21.27 12.07
N VAL A 459 9.01 -21.14 13.38
CA VAL A 459 7.84 -20.43 13.93
C VAL A 459 8.21 -19.01 14.37
N TYR A 460 9.49 -18.77 14.65
CA TYR A 460 9.97 -17.51 15.24
C TYR A 460 9.83 -16.32 14.28
N GLN A 461 10.36 -16.44 13.06
CA GLN A 461 10.37 -15.34 12.09
C GLN A 461 8.97 -14.83 11.77
N LYS A 462 8.02 -15.74 11.58
CA LYS A 462 6.61 -15.38 11.37
C LYS A 462 6.01 -14.63 12.57
N LYS A 463 6.39 -15.01 13.79
CA LYS A 463 5.92 -14.33 15.01
C LYS A 463 6.58 -12.99 15.23
N GLU A 464 7.85 -12.86 14.88
CA GLU A 464 8.57 -11.59 14.87
C GLU A 464 7.95 -10.61 13.88
N GLU A 465 7.65 -11.05 12.66
CA GLU A 465 6.92 -10.24 11.67
C GLU A 465 5.53 -9.84 12.16
N ASP A 466 4.74 -10.80 12.69
CA ASP A 466 3.41 -10.53 13.26
C ASP A 466 3.45 -9.45 14.36
N ILE A 467 4.43 -9.56 15.27
CA ILE A 467 4.64 -8.62 16.39
C ILE A 467 5.16 -7.28 15.87
N GLY A 468 6.10 -7.30 14.92
CA GLY A 468 6.63 -6.11 14.27
C GLY A 468 5.53 -5.30 13.56
N ASP A 469 4.63 -5.98 12.86
CA ASP A 469 3.45 -5.37 12.24
C ASP A 469 2.44 -4.84 13.26
N MET A 470 2.27 -5.53 14.39
CA MET A 470 1.44 -5.03 15.49
C MET A 470 2.03 -3.77 16.11
N SER A 471 3.34 -3.76 16.35
CA SER A 471 4.11 -2.60 16.84
C SER A 471 4.06 -1.42 15.87
N ARG A 472 4.25 -1.65 14.57
CA ARG A 472 4.11 -0.61 13.53
C ARG A 472 2.71 0.00 13.50
N ARG A 473 1.65 -0.83 13.55
CA ARG A 473 0.25 -0.35 13.61
C ARG A 473 -0.02 0.47 14.87
N MET A 474 0.50 0.01 15.99
CA MET A 474 0.42 0.66 17.29
C MET A 474 1.12 2.02 17.30
N ASN A 475 2.34 2.12 16.80
CA ASN A 475 3.08 3.38 16.67
C ASN A 475 2.41 4.36 15.69
N SER A 476 1.86 3.86 14.57
CA SER A 476 1.07 4.69 13.65
C SER A 476 -0.22 5.22 14.30
N GLY A 477 -0.89 4.40 15.12
CA GLY A 477 -2.06 4.82 15.89
C GLY A 477 -1.73 5.89 16.93
N LEU A 478 -0.65 5.71 17.68
CA LEU A 478 -0.16 6.70 18.65
C LEU A 478 0.23 8.02 17.97
N GLY A 479 0.89 7.97 16.81
CA GLY A 479 1.21 9.16 16.02
C GLY A 479 -0.02 9.97 15.62
N LYS A 480 -1.08 9.31 15.12
CA LYS A 480 -2.35 9.97 14.78
C LYS A 480 -3.06 10.56 15.99
N LEU A 481 -2.96 9.93 17.16
CA LEU A 481 -3.52 10.47 18.41
C LEU A 481 -2.77 11.71 18.88
N GLN A 482 -1.45 11.71 18.74
CA GLN A 482 -0.63 12.87 19.03
C GLN A 482 -0.95 14.04 18.08
N GLU A 483 -1.10 13.77 16.78
CA GLU A 483 -1.56 14.77 15.79
C GLU A 483 -2.95 15.33 16.12
N ALA A 484 -3.92 14.47 16.47
CA ALA A 484 -5.26 14.90 16.86
C ALA A 484 -5.26 15.72 18.16
N SER A 485 -4.42 15.35 19.13
CA SER A 485 -4.24 16.12 20.37
C SER A 485 -3.71 17.53 20.07
N ASN A 486 -2.69 17.65 19.21
CA ASN A 486 -2.14 18.94 18.80
C ASN A 486 -3.18 19.78 18.05
N ALA A 487 -4.00 19.18 17.18
CA ALA A 487 -5.07 19.89 16.47
C ALA A 487 -6.15 20.46 17.41
N VAL A 488 -6.49 19.74 18.50
CA VAL A 488 -7.43 20.24 19.53
C VAL A 488 -6.85 21.44 20.26
N GLU A 489 -5.54 21.44 20.54
CA GLU A 489 -4.85 22.54 21.21
C GLU A 489 -4.86 23.81 20.35
N ILE A 490 -4.56 23.70 19.06
CA ILE A 490 -4.63 24.82 18.09
C ILE A 490 -6.05 25.40 18.00
N LEU A 491 -7.08 24.55 17.86
CA LEU A 491 -8.48 25.01 17.79
C LEU A 491 -8.96 25.70 19.08
N LYS A 492 -8.37 25.37 20.24
CA LYS A 492 -8.67 26.01 21.52
C LYS A 492 -8.11 27.44 21.56
N GLU A 493 -6.92 27.65 21.02
CA GLU A 493 -6.34 28.99 20.89
C GLU A 493 -7.14 29.86 19.92
N GLU A 494 -7.49 29.35 18.74
CA GLU A 494 -8.30 30.08 17.75
C GLU A 494 -9.66 30.51 18.30
N LEU A 495 -10.32 29.64 19.08
CA LEU A 495 -11.61 29.98 19.70
C LEU A 495 -11.49 31.11 20.71
N ASN A 496 -10.45 31.12 21.55
CA ASN A 496 -10.23 32.19 22.52
C ASN A 496 -10.05 33.55 21.83
N VAL A 497 -9.31 33.59 20.72
CA VAL A 497 -9.13 34.81 19.91
C VAL A 497 -10.46 35.26 19.27
N MET A 498 -11.27 34.33 18.75
CA MET A 498 -12.57 34.68 18.17
C MET A 498 -13.59 35.16 19.23
N GLU A 499 -13.49 34.71 20.48
CA GLU A 499 -14.35 35.20 21.57
C GLU A 499 -14.06 36.65 21.94
N THR A 500 -12.79 37.07 21.94
CA THR A 500 -12.43 38.47 22.22
C THR A 500 -12.91 39.39 21.09
N HIS A 501 -12.69 39.02 19.83
CA HIS A 501 -13.18 39.79 18.67
C HIS A 501 -14.69 40.00 18.66
N LEU A 502 -15.48 39.01 19.07
CA LEU A 502 -16.95 39.14 19.14
C LEU A 502 -17.42 40.04 20.27
N ARG A 503 -16.72 40.05 21.42
CA ARG A 503 -17.03 40.98 22.52
C ARG A 503 -16.84 42.43 22.06
N ASP A 504 -15.75 42.71 21.35
CA ASP A 504 -15.48 44.05 20.83
C ASP A 504 -16.46 44.48 19.74
N ALA A 505 -16.86 43.55 18.85
CA ALA A 505 -17.87 43.80 17.84
C ALA A 505 -19.28 44.03 18.43
N ASN A 506 -19.65 43.30 19.48
CA ASN A 506 -20.95 43.47 20.15
C ASN A 506 -21.05 44.84 20.83
N LYS A 507 -19.97 45.28 21.49
CA LYS A 507 -19.92 46.60 22.12
C LYS A 507 -20.11 47.74 21.10
N LYS A 508 -19.45 47.64 19.94
CA LYS A 508 -19.63 48.61 18.83
C LYS A 508 -21.04 48.59 18.25
N ALA A 509 -21.70 47.44 18.21
CA ALA A 509 -23.07 47.32 17.71
C ALA A 509 -24.09 47.99 18.66
N GLU A 510 -23.92 47.84 19.98
CA GLU A 510 -24.78 48.48 20.99
C GLU A 510 -24.66 50.01 20.96
N GLU A 511 -23.45 50.55 20.79
CA GLU A 511 -23.22 52.00 20.68
C GLU A 511 -23.96 52.62 19.47
N VAL A 512 -23.86 52.00 18.29
CA VAL A 512 -24.53 52.47 17.06
C VAL A 512 -26.06 52.33 17.13
N LEU A 513 -26.56 51.31 17.85
CA LEU A 513 -28.00 51.10 18.03
C LEU A 513 -28.63 52.19 18.91
N ALA A 514 -27.94 52.56 20.00
CA ALA A 514 -28.39 53.62 20.90
C ALA A 514 -28.42 55.00 20.23
N GLU A 515 -27.49 55.28 19.30
CA GLU A 515 -27.53 56.51 18.49
C GLU A 515 -28.69 56.52 17.48
N SER A 516 -28.97 55.38 16.85
CA SER A 516 -30.07 55.27 15.87
C SER A 516 -31.44 55.46 16.52
N GLU A 517 -31.68 54.92 17.72
CA GLU A 517 -32.96 55.09 18.43
C GLU A 517 -33.24 56.54 18.81
N LYS A 518 -32.22 57.29 19.26
CA LYS A 518 -32.34 58.73 19.55
C LYS A 518 -32.69 59.55 18.29
N ILE A 519 -32.15 59.17 17.13
CA ILE A 519 -32.41 59.86 15.85
C ILE A 519 -33.81 59.51 15.30
N LYS A 520 -34.30 58.28 15.49
CA LYS A 520 -35.68 57.91 15.10
C LYS A 520 -36.75 58.70 15.85
N GLU A 521 -36.52 58.95 17.13
CA GLU A 521 -37.47 59.71 17.95
C GLU A 521 -37.52 61.20 17.58
N SER A 522 -36.41 61.79 17.12
CA SER A 522 -36.39 63.17 16.64
C SER A 522 -37.07 63.33 15.27
N VAL A 523 -36.92 62.36 14.35
CA VAL A 523 -37.57 62.37 13.04
C VAL A 523 -39.10 62.27 13.14
N LYS A 524 -39.63 61.45 14.04
CA LYS A 524 -41.09 61.37 14.30
C LYS A 524 -41.69 62.72 14.68
N LYS A 525 -41.03 63.48 15.56
CA LYS A 525 -41.49 64.80 16.01
C LYS A 525 -41.49 65.86 14.90
N VAL A 526 -40.64 65.71 13.88
CA VAL A 526 -40.59 66.62 12.72
C VAL A 526 -41.70 66.28 11.72
N LYS A 527 -42.03 64.99 11.54
CA LYS A 527 -43.09 64.52 10.66
C LYS A 527 -44.49 64.97 11.09
N ASP A 528 -44.82 64.83 12.37
CA ASP A 528 -46.14 65.24 12.91
C ASP A 528 -46.39 66.76 12.80
N LYS A 529 -45.33 67.57 12.75
CA LYS A 529 -45.43 69.02 12.55
C LYS A 529 -45.69 69.40 11.09
N ALA A 530 -45.12 68.67 10.14
CA ALA A 530 -45.32 68.93 8.71
C ALA A 530 -46.73 68.54 8.26
N GLU A 531 -47.28 67.42 8.75
CA GLU A 531 -48.62 66.95 8.37
C GLU A 531 -49.74 67.91 8.81
N LYS A 532 -49.64 68.51 10.01
CA LYS A 532 -50.61 69.52 10.47
C LYS A 532 -50.62 70.80 9.62
N ILE A 533 -49.46 71.24 9.13
CA ILE A 533 -49.37 72.44 8.28
C ILE A 533 -50.00 72.18 6.90
N VAL A 534 -49.95 70.95 6.40
CA VAL A 534 -50.52 70.59 5.09
C VAL A 534 -52.04 70.53 5.14
N THR A 535 -52.64 70.03 6.24
CA THR A 535 -54.10 69.94 6.36
C THR A 535 -54.79 71.29 6.46
N ASP A 536 -54.19 72.26 7.17
CA ASP A 536 -54.78 73.59 7.37
C ASP A 536 -54.81 74.40 6.06
N ILE A 537 -53.80 74.23 5.20
CA ILE A 537 -53.68 74.96 3.92
C ILE A 537 -54.67 74.46 2.86
N ALA A 538 -55.00 73.16 2.86
CA ALA A 538 -55.95 72.58 1.91
C ALA A 538 -57.38 73.14 2.08
N TYR A 539 -57.76 73.45 3.32
CA TYR A 539 -59.06 74.04 3.65
C TYR A 539 -59.17 75.51 3.20
N GLU A 540 -58.12 76.33 3.45
CA GLU A 540 -58.12 77.75 3.07
C GLU A 540 -58.04 77.97 1.54
N LYS A 541 -57.39 77.07 0.80
CA LYS A 541 -57.27 77.17 -0.66
C LYS A 541 -58.62 76.98 -1.38
N GLY A 542 -59.46 76.06 -0.91
CA GLY A 542 -60.77 75.79 -1.52
C GLY A 542 -61.75 76.96 -1.43
N LEU A 543 -61.76 77.69 -0.31
CA LEU A 543 -62.62 78.86 -0.11
C LEU A 543 -62.25 80.06 -0.99
N ALA A 544 -60.99 80.16 -1.40
CA ALA A 544 -60.51 81.27 -2.22
C ALA A 544 -60.81 81.08 -3.71
N GLU A 545 -60.84 79.85 -4.21
CA GLU A 545 -61.10 79.55 -5.63
C GLU A 545 -62.57 79.73 -6.01
N GLU A 546 -63.51 79.36 -5.13
CA GLU A 546 -64.95 79.49 -5.36
C GLU A 546 -65.40 80.97 -5.54
N LYS A 547 -64.88 81.87 -4.71
CA LYS A 547 -65.19 83.30 -4.78
C LYS A 547 -64.54 84.02 -5.96
N LEU A 548 -63.48 83.45 -6.53
CA LEU A 548 -62.75 84.01 -7.67
C LEU A 548 -63.46 83.71 -9.00
N GLU A 549 -64.23 82.63 -9.09
CA GLU A 549 -65.04 82.30 -10.27
C GLU A 549 -66.28 83.17 -10.42
N ALA A 550 -66.92 83.55 -9.30
CA ALA A 550 -68.10 84.43 -9.31
C ALA A 550 -67.82 85.84 -9.87
N ALA A 551 -66.55 86.29 -9.87
CA ALA A 551 -66.14 87.62 -10.30
C ALA A 551 -65.81 87.76 -11.80
N LYS A 552 -65.65 86.65 -12.53
CA LYS A 552 -65.31 86.65 -13.97
C LYS A 552 -66.37 87.28 -14.89
N PRO A 553 -67.69 87.02 -14.75
CA PRO A 553 -68.68 87.55 -15.69
C PRO A 553 -68.80 89.08 -15.66
N ALA A 554 -68.56 89.69 -14.50
CA ALA A 554 -68.56 91.16 -14.35
C ALA A 554 -67.44 91.87 -15.14
N LEU A 555 -66.31 91.17 -15.36
CA LEU A 555 -65.18 91.69 -16.13
C LEU A 555 -65.46 91.64 -17.64
N GLU A 556 -66.08 90.56 -18.11
CA GLU A 556 -66.39 90.33 -19.53
C GLU A 556 -67.45 91.32 -20.04
N GLU A 557 -68.50 91.60 -19.25
CA GLU A 557 -69.55 92.57 -19.59
C GLU A 557 -68.98 94.00 -19.79
N ALA A 558 -67.96 94.36 -19.01
CA ALA A 558 -67.30 95.66 -19.10
C ALA A 558 -66.39 95.79 -20.34
N GLU A 559 -65.87 94.68 -20.87
CA GLU A 559 -65.05 94.64 -22.10
C GLU A 559 -65.93 94.64 -23.36
N GLU A 560 -67.09 93.97 -23.33
CA GLU A 560 -68.05 94.01 -24.44
C GLU A 560 -68.59 95.42 -24.70
N ALA A 561 -68.89 96.18 -23.64
CA ALA A 561 -69.38 97.55 -23.77
C ALA A 561 -68.39 98.46 -24.53
N LEU A 562 -67.08 98.28 -24.33
CA LEU A 562 -66.01 99.07 -24.97
C LEU A 562 -65.90 98.83 -26.48
N ASN A 563 -66.08 97.59 -26.94
CA ASN A 563 -65.96 97.22 -28.35
C ASN A 563 -67.10 97.77 -29.22
N THR A 564 -68.16 98.30 -28.60
CA THR A 564 -69.32 98.87 -29.29
C THR A 564 -69.06 100.30 -29.82
N ILE A 565 -67.99 100.98 -29.36
CA ILE A 565 -67.73 102.40 -29.65
C ILE A 565 -66.83 102.56 -30.89
N LYS A 566 -67.34 103.17 -31.96
CA LYS A 566 -66.59 103.45 -33.21
C LYS A 566 -66.09 104.90 -33.28
N PRO A 567 -64.94 105.19 -33.93
CA PRO A 567 -64.41 106.56 -34.07
C PRO A 567 -65.40 107.56 -34.72
N ALA A 568 -66.25 107.08 -35.64
CA ALA A 568 -67.26 107.90 -36.31
C ALA A 568 -68.28 108.50 -35.32
N ASN A 569 -68.65 107.75 -34.29
CA ASN A 569 -69.65 108.12 -33.29
C ASN A 569 -69.14 109.27 -32.39
N ILE A 570 -67.84 109.37 -32.16
CA ILE A 570 -67.23 110.47 -31.39
C ILE A 570 -67.18 111.76 -32.24
N ALA A 571 -66.96 111.62 -33.55
CA ALA A 571 -66.91 112.76 -34.46
C ALA A 571 -68.27 113.43 -34.68
N THR A 572 -69.38 112.68 -34.63
CA THR A 572 -70.75 113.21 -34.73
C THR A 572 -71.09 114.04 -33.49
N VAL A 573 -70.80 113.52 -32.30
CA VAL A 573 -71.04 114.20 -31.02
C VAL A 573 -70.25 115.51 -30.90
N ARG A 574 -69.01 115.56 -31.41
CA ARG A 574 -68.18 116.79 -31.41
C ARG A 574 -68.75 117.94 -32.24
N LYS A 575 -69.57 117.65 -33.27
CA LYS A 575 -70.16 118.67 -34.16
C LYS A 575 -71.44 119.30 -33.59
N LEU A 576 -71.99 118.77 -32.50
CA LEU A 576 -73.21 119.31 -31.88
C LEU A 576 -72.86 120.58 -31.09
N GLY A 577 -73.27 121.75 -31.60
CA GLY A 577 -73.02 123.03 -30.92
C GLY A 577 -73.75 123.19 -29.57
N ARG A 578 -74.93 122.58 -29.42
CA ARG A 578 -75.68 122.44 -28.16
C ARG A 578 -76.29 121.05 -28.08
N PRO A 579 -75.59 120.03 -27.53
CA PRO A 579 -76.13 118.68 -27.43
C PRO A 579 -77.22 118.57 -26.34
N PRO A 580 -78.12 117.57 -26.46
CA PRO A 580 -79.07 117.22 -25.41
C PRO A 580 -78.40 116.92 -24.06
N HIS A 581 -79.09 117.25 -22.96
CA HIS A 581 -78.55 117.11 -21.59
C HIS A 581 -78.08 115.69 -21.24
N LEU A 582 -78.74 114.64 -21.76
CA LEU A 582 -78.33 113.25 -21.52
C LEU A 582 -76.89 112.98 -22.02
N ILE A 583 -76.54 113.48 -23.20
CA ILE A 583 -75.19 113.32 -23.77
C ILE A 583 -74.17 114.06 -22.90
N MET A 584 -74.52 115.26 -22.43
CA MET A 584 -73.64 116.02 -21.57
C MET A 584 -73.36 115.30 -20.24
N ARG A 585 -74.36 114.66 -19.63
CA ARG A 585 -74.21 113.88 -18.38
C ARG A 585 -73.36 112.62 -18.56
N VAL A 586 -73.54 111.88 -19.66
CA VAL A 586 -72.69 110.71 -19.98
C VAL A 586 -71.24 111.15 -20.08
N MET A 587 -70.96 112.31 -20.69
CA MET A 587 -69.60 112.82 -20.79
C MET A 587 -69.04 113.32 -19.45
N ASP A 588 -69.86 113.87 -18.56
CA ASP A 588 -69.45 114.20 -17.19
C ASP A 588 -69.05 112.94 -16.41
N CYS A 589 -69.77 111.81 -16.58
CA CYS A 589 -69.38 110.51 -16.00
C CYS A 589 -68.02 110.03 -16.54
N VAL A 590 -67.77 110.20 -17.84
CA VAL A 590 -66.48 109.87 -18.44
C VAL A 590 -65.35 110.78 -17.92
N ILE A 591 -65.62 112.07 -17.67
CA ILE A 591 -64.67 113.01 -17.04
C ILE A 591 -64.27 112.55 -15.64
N ILE A 592 -65.24 112.08 -14.84
CA ILE A 592 -65.00 111.58 -13.48
C ILE A 592 -64.08 110.36 -13.52
N LEU A 593 -64.35 109.38 -14.39
CA LEU A 593 -63.53 108.17 -14.52
C LEU A 593 -62.07 108.47 -14.94
N PHE A 594 -61.85 109.47 -15.80
CA PHE A 594 -60.50 109.91 -16.20
C PHE A 594 -59.82 110.87 -15.20
N ARG A 595 -60.38 111.09 -14.01
CA ARG A 595 -59.85 112.00 -12.97
C ARG A 595 -59.63 113.45 -13.45
N LYS A 596 -60.41 113.92 -14.41
CA LYS A 596 -60.31 115.31 -14.90
C LYS A 596 -61.24 116.22 -14.11
N ARG A 597 -60.83 117.48 -13.91
CA ARG A 597 -61.63 118.45 -13.13
C ARG A 597 -62.92 118.81 -13.89
N LEU A 598 -64.05 118.66 -13.20
CA LEU A 598 -65.34 119.20 -13.63
C LEU A 598 -65.42 120.70 -13.34
N SER A 599 -66.33 121.40 -14.02
CA SER A 599 -66.67 122.77 -13.67
C SER A 599 -67.51 122.81 -12.37
N ASN A 600 -67.43 123.90 -11.61
CA ASN A 600 -68.07 124.01 -10.29
C ASN A 600 -69.59 123.75 -10.38
N ILE A 601 -70.08 122.84 -9.53
CA ILE A 601 -71.47 122.36 -9.51
C ILE A 601 -72.42 123.53 -9.19
N ALA A 602 -73.30 123.86 -10.14
CA ALA A 602 -74.39 124.79 -9.98
C ALA A 602 -75.70 124.15 -10.48
N PRO A 603 -76.85 124.35 -9.82
CA PRO A 603 -78.14 123.83 -10.29
C PRO A 603 -78.56 124.52 -11.60
N ASP A 604 -78.92 123.73 -12.62
CA ASP A 604 -79.35 124.24 -13.92
C ASP A 604 -80.82 124.74 -13.83
N PRO A 605 -81.13 126.01 -14.18
CA PRO A 605 -82.48 126.56 -14.04
C PRO A 605 -83.54 125.92 -14.97
N THR A 606 -83.14 125.07 -15.93
CA THR A 606 -84.06 124.48 -16.92
C THR A 606 -84.52 123.07 -16.61
N VAL A 607 -83.73 122.28 -15.89
CA VAL A 607 -84.01 120.87 -15.56
C VAL A 607 -83.37 120.57 -14.20
N PRO A 608 -84.01 119.79 -13.29
CA PRO A 608 -83.40 119.38 -12.03
C PRO A 608 -82.21 118.42 -12.27
N SER A 609 -81.06 118.98 -12.65
CA SER A 609 -79.78 118.31 -12.73
C SER A 609 -78.62 119.31 -12.57
N PRO A 610 -77.44 118.85 -12.13
CA PRO A 610 -76.23 119.67 -12.09
C PRO A 610 -75.93 120.25 -13.48
N LYS A 611 -75.51 121.52 -13.55
CA LYS A 611 -75.12 122.17 -14.80
C LYS A 611 -73.98 121.39 -15.46
N PRO A 612 -74.16 120.88 -16.68
CA PRO A 612 -73.20 120.00 -17.30
C PRO A 612 -71.89 120.69 -17.70
N SER A 613 -70.75 119.99 -17.57
CA SER A 613 -69.40 120.52 -17.86
C SER A 613 -68.98 120.32 -19.33
N TRP A 614 -69.87 120.64 -20.27
CA TRP A 614 -69.68 120.34 -21.70
C TRP A 614 -68.42 120.95 -22.33
N SER A 615 -68.00 122.14 -21.89
CA SER A 615 -66.78 122.79 -22.38
C SER A 615 -65.52 121.97 -22.11
N GLU A 616 -65.46 121.29 -20.96
CA GLU A 616 -64.34 120.42 -20.59
C GLU A 616 -64.42 119.06 -21.30
N ALA A 617 -65.65 118.54 -21.49
CA ALA A 617 -65.89 117.34 -22.29
C ALA A 617 -65.41 117.51 -23.74
N LEU A 618 -65.68 118.67 -24.36
CA LEU A 618 -65.21 118.99 -25.71
C LEU A 618 -63.67 119.01 -25.80
N LYS A 619 -62.97 119.59 -24.81
CA LYS A 619 -61.50 119.58 -24.76
C LYS A 619 -60.94 118.16 -24.69
N MET A 620 -61.59 117.28 -23.93
CA MET A 620 -61.19 115.87 -23.84
C MET A 620 -61.41 115.12 -25.16
N MET A 621 -62.59 115.27 -25.78
CA MET A 621 -62.91 114.64 -27.07
C MET A 621 -62.13 115.20 -28.27
N ALA A 622 -61.57 116.41 -28.16
CA ALA A 622 -60.72 116.98 -29.21
C ALA A 622 -59.41 116.19 -29.41
N SER A 623 -58.95 115.44 -28.39
CA SER A 623 -57.72 114.64 -28.48
C SER A 623 -57.91 113.38 -29.36
N THR A 624 -56.98 113.15 -30.28
CA THR A 624 -57.02 112.00 -31.22
C THR A 624 -56.83 110.63 -30.53
N SER A 625 -56.26 110.61 -29.32
CA SER A 625 -56.03 109.41 -28.50
C SER A 625 -57.15 109.10 -27.50
N PHE A 626 -58.25 109.86 -27.52
CA PHE A 626 -59.34 109.67 -26.56
C PHE A 626 -59.95 108.25 -26.61
N LEU A 627 -60.19 107.71 -27.81
CA LEU A 627 -60.73 106.36 -27.96
C LEU A 627 -59.76 105.28 -27.46
N SER A 628 -58.45 105.42 -27.70
CA SER A 628 -57.46 104.48 -27.18
C SER A 628 -57.37 104.51 -25.65
N HIS A 629 -57.58 105.68 -25.03
CA HIS A 629 -57.61 105.78 -23.57
C HIS A 629 -58.87 105.17 -22.95
N LEU A 630 -60.00 105.16 -23.68
CA LEU A 630 -61.20 104.43 -23.26
C LEU A 630 -60.99 102.92 -23.31
N LEU A 631 -60.45 102.40 -24.42
CA LEU A 631 -60.21 100.96 -24.60
C LEU A 631 -59.18 100.40 -23.60
N ASN A 632 -58.13 101.15 -23.28
CA ASN A 632 -57.05 100.72 -22.38
C ASN A 632 -57.16 101.32 -20.96
N PHE A 633 -58.37 101.55 -20.47
CA PHE A 633 -58.56 102.15 -19.15
C PHE A 633 -58.06 101.22 -18.02
N PRO A 634 -57.15 101.66 -17.13
CA PRO A 634 -56.63 100.83 -16.06
C PRO A 634 -57.68 100.65 -14.95
N LYS A 635 -58.38 99.50 -14.98
CA LYS A 635 -59.56 99.21 -14.14
C LYS A 635 -59.26 99.24 -12.63
N ASP A 636 -58.05 98.88 -12.22
CA ASP A 636 -57.61 98.89 -10.81
C ASP A 636 -57.36 100.30 -10.23
N THR A 637 -57.45 101.35 -11.06
CA THR A 637 -57.29 102.74 -10.63
C THR A 637 -58.61 103.41 -10.21
N ILE A 638 -59.73 102.70 -10.29
CA ILE A 638 -61.01 103.19 -9.79
C ILE A 638 -60.94 103.17 -8.26
N ASN A 639 -61.30 104.29 -7.63
CA ASN A 639 -61.36 104.41 -6.18
C ASN A 639 -62.82 104.47 -5.72
N ASP A 640 -63.08 104.16 -4.43
CA ASP A 640 -64.43 104.18 -3.83
C ASP A 640 -65.11 105.56 -4.00
N GLU A 641 -64.34 106.64 -3.75
CA GLU A 641 -64.79 108.03 -3.91
C GLU A 641 -65.27 108.37 -5.34
N MET A 642 -64.75 107.68 -6.37
CA MET A 642 -65.14 107.93 -7.76
C MET A 642 -66.47 107.31 -8.12
N VAL A 643 -66.72 106.10 -7.60
CA VAL A 643 -67.98 105.39 -7.83
C VAL A 643 -69.10 106.12 -7.10
N GLU A 644 -68.84 106.57 -5.87
CA GLU A 644 -69.77 107.40 -5.11
C GLU A 644 -70.12 108.71 -5.84
N LEU A 645 -69.14 109.34 -6.51
CA LEU A 645 -69.37 110.56 -7.30
C LEU A 645 -70.16 110.30 -8.60
N LEU A 646 -70.10 109.10 -9.16
CA LEU A 646 -70.85 108.68 -10.36
C LEU A 646 -72.30 108.32 -10.06
N GLU A 647 -72.57 107.80 -8.86
CA GLU A 647 -73.86 107.21 -8.48
C GLU A 647 -75.08 108.14 -8.66
N PRO A 648 -75.02 109.45 -8.35
CA PRO A 648 -76.14 110.37 -8.61
C PRO A 648 -76.49 110.52 -10.10
N TYR A 649 -75.53 110.30 -11.00
CA TYR A 649 -75.79 110.36 -12.45
C TYR A 649 -76.36 109.04 -12.99
N LEU A 650 -75.89 107.90 -12.46
CA LEU A 650 -76.29 106.56 -12.91
C LEU A 650 -77.69 106.16 -12.45
N THR A 651 -78.19 106.72 -11.35
CA THR A 651 -79.48 106.38 -10.73
C THR A 651 -80.68 107.13 -11.33
N MET A 652 -80.44 108.12 -12.20
CA MET A 652 -81.51 108.90 -12.84
C MET A 652 -82.30 108.06 -13.86
N GLU A 653 -83.63 108.22 -13.91
CA GLU A 653 -84.52 107.39 -14.75
C GLU A 653 -84.19 107.44 -16.25
N ASP A 654 -83.70 108.58 -16.73
CA ASP A 654 -83.34 108.80 -18.13
C ASP A 654 -81.99 108.16 -18.52
N TYR A 655 -81.19 107.68 -17.55
CA TYR A 655 -79.85 107.13 -17.76
C TYR A 655 -79.89 105.63 -18.06
N ASN A 656 -80.59 105.27 -19.13
CA ASN A 656 -80.76 103.88 -19.55
C ASN A 656 -80.48 103.70 -21.06
N MET A 657 -80.29 102.45 -21.49
CA MET A 657 -79.86 102.15 -22.85
C MET A 657 -80.95 102.43 -23.91
N THR A 658 -82.23 102.39 -23.53
CA THR A 658 -83.37 102.57 -24.46
C THR A 658 -83.62 104.05 -24.76
N THR A 659 -83.52 104.93 -23.75
CA THR A 659 -83.59 106.40 -23.92
C THR A 659 -82.35 106.92 -24.65
N ALA A 660 -81.15 106.42 -24.32
CA ALA A 660 -79.91 106.84 -24.96
C ALA A 660 -79.92 106.53 -26.47
N LYS A 661 -80.31 105.33 -26.88
CA LYS A 661 -80.44 104.97 -28.30
C LYS A 661 -81.44 105.85 -29.06
N ARG A 662 -82.53 106.28 -28.40
CA ARG A 662 -83.55 107.16 -28.99
C ARG A 662 -83.06 108.58 -29.22
N VAL A 663 -82.29 109.13 -28.28
CA VAL A 663 -81.80 110.53 -28.34
C VAL A 663 -80.57 110.65 -29.22
N CYS A 664 -79.62 109.74 -29.09
CA CYS A 664 -78.45 109.66 -29.94
C CYS A 664 -77.83 108.26 -29.85
N GLY A 665 -78.06 107.43 -30.88
CA GLY A 665 -77.54 106.06 -30.95
C GLY A 665 -76.02 105.95 -30.76
N ASP A 666 -75.28 106.99 -31.15
CA ASP A 666 -73.83 107.06 -31.09
C ASP A 666 -73.25 107.12 -29.66
N VAL A 667 -74.02 107.59 -28.68
CA VAL A 667 -73.58 107.79 -27.27
C VAL A 667 -73.98 106.63 -26.35
N ALA A 668 -74.85 105.73 -26.81
CA ALA A 668 -75.36 104.61 -26.02
C ALA A 668 -74.24 103.66 -25.53
N GLY A 669 -73.19 103.43 -26.32
CA GLY A 669 -72.04 102.60 -25.92
C GLY A 669 -71.25 103.18 -24.73
N LEU A 670 -71.05 104.51 -24.69
CA LEU A 670 -70.36 105.18 -23.58
C LEU A 670 -71.15 105.10 -22.28
N LEU A 671 -72.48 105.19 -22.36
CA LEU A 671 -73.36 105.05 -21.19
C LEU A 671 -73.19 103.65 -20.55
N CYS A 672 -73.28 102.60 -21.34
CA CYS A 672 -73.14 101.22 -20.87
C CYS A 672 -71.76 100.98 -20.23
N TRP A 673 -70.70 101.49 -20.86
CA TRP A 673 -69.34 101.40 -20.34
C TRP A 673 -69.18 102.03 -18.95
N THR A 674 -69.70 103.25 -18.74
CA THR A 674 -69.59 103.92 -17.42
C THR A 674 -70.26 103.13 -16.29
N LYS A 675 -71.37 102.43 -16.59
CA LYS A 675 -72.10 101.60 -15.61
C LYS A 675 -71.34 100.31 -15.28
N ALA A 676 -70.75 99.66 -16.28
CA ALA A 676 -69.99 98.43 -16.08
C ALA A 676 -68.70 98.64 -15.27
N MET A 677 -68.03 99.78 -15.45
CA MET A 677 -66.80 100.11 -14.69
C MET A 677 -67.07 100.34 -13.20
N ALA A 678 -68.22 100.94 -12.84
CA ALA A 678 -68.64 101.07 -11.44
C ALA A 678 -68.92 99.70 -10.81
N PHE A 679 -69.54 98.78 -11.54
CA PHE A 679 -69.84 97.43 -11.06
C PHE A 679 -68.57 96.57 -10.84
N PHE A 680 -67.60 96.64 -11.76
CA PHE A 680 -66.34 95.90 -11.65
C PHE A 680 -65.55 96.23 -10.37
N PHE A 681 -65.49 97.51 -9.98
CA PHE A 681 -64.78 97.93 -8.77
C PHE A 681 -65.36 97.30 -7.49
N GLY A 682 -66.70 97.22 -7.39
CA GLY A 682 -67.38 96.63 -6.25
C GLY A 682 -66.99 95.16 -6.02
N VAL A 683 -66.85 94.40 -7.11
CA VAL A 683 -66.46 92.98 -7.06
C VAL A 683 -64.97 92.81 -6.73
N ASN A 684 -64.09 93.64 -7.29
CA ASN A 684 -62.64 93.52 -7.12
C ASN A 684 -62.19 93.82 -5.67
N LYS A 685 -62.93 94.65 -4.93
CA LYS A 685 -62.70 94.96 -3.50
C LYS A 685 -62.75 93.72 -2.59
N GLU A 686 -63.57 92.73 -2.93
CA GLU A 686 -63.73 91.51 -2.13
C GLU A 686 -62.68 90.44 -2.42
N VAL A 687 -62.09 90.44 -3.62
CA VAL A 687 -61.21 89.35 -4.11
C VAL A 687 -59.73 89.58 -3.78
N LEU A 688 -59.29 90.83 -3.67
CA LEU A 688 -57.87 91.18 -3.42
C LEU A 688 -57.26 90.63 -2.11
N PRO A 689 -57.94 90.63 -0.95
CA PRO A 689 -57.40 90.11 0.29
C PRO A 689 -57.13 88.60 0.24
N LEU A 690 -57.95 87.85 -0.50
CA LEU A 690 -57.87 86.39 -0.60
C LEU A 690 -56.65 85.94 -1.40
N LYS A 691 -56.26 86.69 -2.45
CA LYS A 691 -55.06 86.38 -3.26
C LYS A 691 -53.75 86.53 -2.48
N ILE A 692 -53.68 87.51 -1.57
CA ILE A 692 -52.48 87.75 -0.75
C ILE A 692 -52.32 86.66 0.31
N ASN A 693 -53.42 86.21 0.93
CA ASN A 693 -53.37 85.17 1.95
C ASN A 693 -52.89 83.83 1.38
N LEU A 694 -53.35 83.48 0.16
CA LEU A 694 -53.01 82.23 -0.51
C LEU A 694 -51.50 82.14 -0.82
N ALA A 695 -50.89 83.25 -1.24
CA ALA A 695 -49.45 83.33 -1.53
C ALA A 695 -48.57 83.17 -0.28
N PHE A 696 -49.01 83.68 0.88
CA PHE A 696 -48.27 83.56 2.15
C PHE A 696 -48.23 82.10 2.65
N GLN A 697 -49.35 81.37 2.55
CA GLN A 697 -49.45 79.99 3.02
C GLN A 697 -48.61 79.02 2.17
N GLU A 698 -48.54 79.20 0.85
CA GLU A 698 -47.72 78.37 -0.04
C GLU A 698 -46.21 78.49 0.22
N ALA A 699 -45.73 79.64 0.73
CA ALA A 699 -44.33 79.82 1.09
C ALA A 699 -43.96 79.04 2.37
N ARG A 700 -44.89 78.97 3.34
CA ARG A 700 -44.71 78.26 4.62
C ARG A 700 -44.58 76.75 4.43
N LEU A 701 -45.35 76.18 3.50
CA LEU A 701 -45.33 74.74 3.18
C LEU A 701 -43.98 74.29 2.60
N ARG A 702 -43.35 75.11 1.74
CA ARG A 702 -42.04 74.77 1.13
C ARG A 702 -40.90 74.69 2.14
N SER A 703 -40.94 75.49 3.21
CA SER A 703 -39.91 75.46 4.24
C SER A 703 -40.00 74.18 5.09
N ALA A 704 -41.21 73.81 5.52
CA ALA A 704 -41.44 72.64 6.37
C ALA A 704 -41.04 71.31 5.69
N ASN A 705 -41.27 71.18 4.38
CA ASN A 705 -40.88 69.99 3.63
C ASN A 705 -39.36 69.82 3.47
N ARG A 706 -38.58 70.92 3.41
CA ARG A 706 -37.11 70.84 3.29
C ARG A 706 -36.46 70.29 4.56
N ASP A 707 -36.98 70.66 5.73
CA ASP A 707 -36.45 70.20 7.02
C ASP A 707 -36.74 68.71 7.27
N LEU A 708 -37.91 68.24 6.81
CA LEU A 708 -38.30 66.82 6.86
C LEU A 708 -37.35 65.94 6.04
N THR A 709 -37.08 66.32 4.78
CA THR A 709 -36.19 65.54 3.90
C THR A 709 -34.76 65.45 4.43
N ARG A 710 -34.24 66.51 5.07
CA ARG A 710 -32.90 66.49 5.67
C ARG A 710 -32.80 65.51 6.83
N ALA A 711 -33.82 65.44 7.67
CA ALA A 711 -33.83 64.55 8.85
C ALA A 711 -33.99 63.07 8.47
N GLU A 712 -34.76 62.76 7.42
CA GLU A 712 -34.90 61.41 6.88
C GLU A 712 -33.58 60.87 6.29
N LEU A 713 -32.78 61.73 5.66
CA LEU A 713 -31.51 61.34 5.05
C LEU A 713 -30.45 60.92 6.09
N THR A 714 -30.38 61.62 7.23
CA THR A 714 -29.47 61.27 8.33
C THR A 714 -29.87 59.95 9.01
N LEU A 715 -31.16 59.68 9.14
CA LEU A 715 -31.68 58.42 9.66
C LEU A 715 -31.29 57.25 8.74
N PHE A 716 -31.44 57.43 7.42
CA PHE A 716 -31.06 56.42 6.42
C PHE A 716 -29.57 56.05 6.47
N GLN A 717 -28.68 57.03 6.65
CA GLN A 717 -27.23 56.77 6.79
C GLN A 717 -26.92 55.92 8.03
N LYS A 718 -27.53 56.24 9.17
CA LYS A 718 -27.31 55.50 10.43
C LYS A 718 -27.93 54.11 10.41
N GLU A 719 -29.06 53.92 9.73
CA GLU A 719 -29.64 52.58 9.51
C GLU A 719 -28.74 51.70 8.62
N ASN A 720 -28.07 52.27 7.61
CA ASN A 720 -27.12 51.52 6.78
C ASN A 720 -25.84 51.13 7.54
N GLU A 721 -25.28 52.02 8.36
CA GLU A 721 -24.14 51.69 9.24
C GLU A 721 -24.50 50.54 10.18
N LEU A 722 -25.69 50.59 10.79
CA LEU A 722 -26.20 49.57 11.68
C LEU A 722 -26.43 48.23 10.96
N ALA A 723 -26.96 48.26 9.73
CA ALA A 723 -27.12 47.07 8.89
C ALA A 723 -25.78 46.41 8.54
N HIS A 724 -24.75 47.21 8.24
CA HIS A 724 -23.41 46.72 7.94
C HIS A 724 -22.75 46.06 9.16
N VAL A 725 -22.81 46.70 10.33
CA VAL A 725 -22.27 46.15 11.59
C VAL A 725 -23.02 44.87 12.01
N LYS A 726 -24.35 44.83 11.86
CA LYS A 726 -25.14 43.60 12.10
C LYS A 726 -24.75 42.48 11.15
N LYS A 727 -24.45 42.77 9.88
CA LYS A 727 -24.01 41.75 8.91
C LYS A 727 -22.66 41.15 9.29
N LEU A 728 -21.69 41.98 9.66
CA LEU A 728 -20.37 41.54 10.15
C LEU A 728 -20.47 40.73 11.44
N TYR A 729 -21.35 41.14 12.36
CA TYR A 729 -21.61 40.40 13.59
C TYR A 729 -22.24 39.02 13.29
N CYS A 730 -23.25 38.97 12.42
CA CYS A 730 -23.87 37.71 12.01
C CYS A 730 -22.90 36.75 11.30
N SER A 731 -21.96 37.26 10.48
CA SER A 731 -20.92 36.41 9.87
C SER A 731 -19.95 35.86 10.91
N ALA A 732 -19.47 36.71 11.83
CA ALA A 732 -18.55 36.29 12.89
C ALA A 732 -19.19 35.29 13.87
N VAL A 733 -20.49 35.44 14.19
CA VAL A 733 -21.24 34.48 15.01
C VAL A 733 -21.40 33.14 14.29
N LYS A 734 -21.66 33.14 12.98
CA LYS A 734 -21.73 31.90 12.18
C LYS A 734 -20.39 31.17 12.14
N GLU A 735 -19.29 31.90 11.97
CA GLU A 735 -17.95 31.31 12.01
C GLU A 735 -17.60 30.76 13.40
N LYS A 736 -17.90 31.46 14.48
CA LYS A 736 -17.73 30.95 15.85
C LYS A 736 -18.57 29.68 16.08
N GLN A 737 -19.83 29.65 15.65
CA GLN A 737 -20.67 28.45 15.78
C GLN A 737 -20.08 27.27 14.99
N LYS A 738 -19.57 27.51 13.79
CA LYS A 738 -18.90 26.49 12.96
C LYS A 738 -17.62 25.97 13.62
N SER A 739 -16.76 26.83 14.15
CA SER A 739 -15.53 26.43 14.86
C SER A 739 -15.84 25.72 16.18
N ARG A 740 -16.90 26.13 16.90
CA ARG A 740 -17.37 25.46 18.13
C ARG A 740 -17.97 24.07 17.86
N LEU A 741 -18.74 23.92 16.78
CA LEU A 741 -19.26 22.62 16.33
C LEU A 741 -18.12 21.70 15.90
N ARG A 742 -17.14 22.20 15.14
CA ARG A 742 -15.92 21.45 14.78
C ARG A 742 -15.14 21.01 16.01
N ARG A 743 -14.93 21.91 16.99
CA ARG A 743 -14.26 21.56 18.24
C ARG A 743 -15.03 20.49 19.02
N LYS A 744 -16.34 20.64 19.23
CA LYS A 744 -17.16 19.62 19.91
C LYS A 744 -17.09 18.27 19.22
N PHE A 745 -17.17 18.26 17.89
CA PHE A 745 -17.05 17.03 17.10
C PHE A 745 -15.68 16.37 17.30
N VAL A 746 -14.58 17.14 17.30
CA VAL A 746 -13.24 16.60 17.51
C VAL A 746 -13.03 16.17 18.98
N GLU A 747 -13.48 16.96 19.96
CA GLU A 747 -13.39 16.64 21.39
C GLU A 747 -14.22 15.42 21.78
N GLU A 748 -15.45 15.26 21.26
CA GLU A 748 -16.27 14.07 21.51
C GLU A 748 -15.62 12.81 20.92
N ASN A 749 -15.09 12.90 19.70
CA ASN A 749 -14.37 11.79 19.08
C ASN A 749 -13.05 11.46 19.80
N VAL A 750 -12.26 12.46 20.21
CA VAL A 750 -11.00 12.27 20.95
C VAL A 750 -11.26 11.78 22.38
N CYS A 751 -12.30 12.25 23.06
CA CYS A 751 -12.64 11.87 24.44
C CYS A 751 -13.24 10.46 24.51
N CYS A 752 -14.17 10.10 23.60
CA CYS A 752 -14.67 8.73 23.49
C CYS A 752 -13.53 7.74 23.15
N PHE A 753 -12.57 8.12 22.32
CA PHE A 753 -11.46 7.25 21.92
C PHE A 753 -10.36 7.16 22.99
N ASN A 754 -10.00 8.26 23.67
CA ASN A 754 -9.05 8.28 24.79
C ASN A 754 -9.54 7.53 26.02
N ALA A 755 -10.85 7.56 26.33
CA ALA A 755 -11.43 6.78 27.42
C ALA A 755 -11.38 5.27 27.13
N HIS A 756 -11.60 4.88 25.87
CA HIS A 756 -11.51 3.48 25.45
C HIS A 756 -10.06 2.98 25.41
N GLN A 757 -9.11 3.83 25.00
CA GLN A 757 -7.70 3.44 24.92
C GLN A 757 -6.92 3.55 26.24
N ARG A 758 -7.16 4.54 27.13
CA ARG A 758 -6.52 4.53 28.47
C ARG A 758 -6.84 3.27 29.28
N SER A 759 -8.02 2.68 29.05
CA SER A 759 -8.46 1.39 29.61
C SER A 759 -7.66 0.19 29.06
N LEU A 760 -7.36 0.18 27.75
CA LEU A 760 -6.67 -0.93 27.06
C LEU A 760 -5.14 -0.83 27.14
N TRP A 761 -4.59 0.38 27.23
CA TRP A 761 -3.16 0.65 27.04
C TRP A 761 -2.45 1.08 28.33
N GLY A 762 -3.20 1.53 29.34
CA GLY A 762 -2.67 1.87 30.68
C GLY A 762 -2.34 0.66 31.56
N LYS A 763 -2.49 -0.57 31.06
CA LYS A 763 -2.06 -1.81 31.74
C LYS A 763 -0.67 -2.30 31.31
N ALA A 764 -0.03 -1.63 30.35
CA ALA A 764 1.27 -2.01 29.78
C ALA A 764 2.39 -0.99 30.10
N ALA A 765 2.25 -0.24 31.20
CA ALA A 765 3.31 0.57 31.79
C ALA A 765 3.62 0.07 33.20
#